data_AF-A0A6M0CUD9-F1
#
_entry.id   AF-A0A6M0CUD9-F1
#
_cell.length_a   1.000
_cell.length_b   1.000
_cell.length_c   1.000
_cell.angle_alpha   90.00
_cell.angle_beta   90.00
_cell.angle_gamma   90.00
#
_symmetry.space_group_name_H-M   'P 1'
#
loop_
_entity.id
_entity.type
_entity.pdbx_description
1 polymer ?
#
loop_
_entity_poly.entity_id
_entity_poly.type
_entity_poly.pdbx_seq_one_letter_code
_entity_poly.pdbx_strand_id
1 'polypeptide(L)'
;MSFKFRVLTLLLFLSVSFVASQNKAIDRGNASFDKQAYANAITYYEAAIKQGAKSAEVYRKLADSYYNLSNLPKASENYKLLFETQKPTDTEVYFRYAQSLKAVENYKESDRIMNEFMFKKQEDTRGKRFSTSRNYLDSIKTNMMLYDIKNSRYNSRASDFAPTLLDGELVFSSSRDSGTYSRFRAKWNNEAFLDIYKTVNNKDTLSKKSVPFDKRMNTKFHESTSVFTKDGNTMYFTRNDFSGGRRGQDRTRTTRLKIYRSQKTGKGWSKPKELPFNDRDYSVAHPALNADETKLYFASDMPGTLGASDIWMVDINGDGSFGEPVNLGPSINTESKETFPYISSENNLYFASDGHVGLGGLDIFVSKVLEDNNFGEVINVGKPINGPTDDFTFVIDEESRIGYFASNRKGGVGSDDIYLFKLRPKTIEELEQLVMGLVTDADTNEKIVGAKVTILDQDLQVKKDTLTDDLGIFELKLSQKDLKDGSVESTIRAESEGYVPNEETFLRTREIDTFFINIQLRKVGVPGDPEDPNNKNVTINVGADGNPVVATNPDTTPNNPPSTQPTTPVVTTEPSIGEDLAKVLQLKPIYFNFDKSNIRYDAKLELDKIVEVMKQYPQVIIDVRSHTDSRGRDIYNMALSNRRANATVAYLTKKGISPERITGKGYGESTLVTNCPNGVRCTAHQHQLNRRSEFIVVRNTSGSAIVKSSTVIDPDRLRSTKPAALSGTFVNYDFSSENKKVVYTVQVSALRSSAQSRKYNRLTDLFNHQYDDGFNRYFSGIFATPTEARNHMKRLRTRGFDGAFVVGLQGEIRF
;
A
#
# COMPACT_ATOMS: atom_id res chain seq x y z
N MET A 1 41.57 -54.02 39.65
CA MET A 1 40.67 -53.14 38.88
C MET A 1 41.40 -52.76 37.59
N SER A 2 40.95 -53.22 36.41
CA SER A 2 41.68 -53.01 35.16
C SER A 2 41.76 -51.51 34.81
N PHE A 3 42.80 -51.09 34.08
CA PHE A 3 42.95 -49.71 33.60
C PHE A 3 41.67 -49.20 32.91
N LYS A 4 41.00 -50.08 32.14
CA LYS A 4 39.70 -49.79 31.51
C LYS A 4 38.60 -49.45 32.51
N PHE A 5 38.54 -50.12 33.66
CA PHE A 5 37.56 -49.83 34.70
C PHE A 5 37.84 -48.48 35.38
N ARG A 6 39.10 -48.13 35.65
CA ARG A 6 39.47 -46.81 36.21
C ARG A 6 39.14 -45.67 35.25
N VAL A 7 39.38 -45.85 33.95
CA VAL A 7 38.99 -44.89 32.91
C VAL A 7 37.46 -44.76 32.84
N LEU A 8 36.72 -45.86 32.89
CA LEU A 8 35.26 -45.84 32.87
C LEU A 8 34.68 -45.14 34.12
N THR A 9 35.22 -45.41 35.31
CA THR A 9 34.81 -44.74 36.55
C THR A 9 35.13 -43.25 36.51
N LEU A 10 36.30 -42.84 35.99
CA LEU A 10 36.67 -41.43 35.84
C LEU A 10 35.76 -40.71 34.83
N LEU A 11 35.45 -41.35 33.69
CA LEU A 11 34.50 -40.82 32.71
C LEU A 11 33.09 -40.70 33.29
N LEU A 12 32.67 -41.65 34.13
CA LEU A 12 31.39 -41.58 34.83
C LEU A 12 31.37 -40.41 35.85
N PHE A 13 32.41 -40.25 36.67
CA PHE A 13 32.51 -39.12 37.62
C PHE A 13 32.55 -37.75 36.91
N LEU A 14 33.26 -37.66 35.77
CA LEU A 14 33.24 -36.48 34.92
C LEU A 14 31.83 -36.21 34.41
N SER A 15 31.14 -37.22 33.86
CA SER A 15 29.77 -37.07 33.33
C SER A 15 28.76 -36.60 34.39
N VAL A 16 28.83 -37.13 35.62
CA VAL A 16 27.96 -36.72 36.74
C VAL A 16 28.24 -35.28 37.18
N SER A 17 29.52 -34.88 37.20
CA SER A 17 29.92 -33.51 37.56
C SER A 17 29.45 -32.48 36.53
N PHE A 18 29.47 -32.84 35.23
CA PHE A 18 28.94 -32.01 34.16
C PHE A 18 27.41 -31.80 34.28
N VAL A 19 26.64 -32.87 34.52
CA VAL A 19 25.18 -32.78 34.70
C VAL A 19 24.80 -31.95 35.93
N ALA A 20 25.51 -32.11 37.06
CA ALA A 20 25.25 -31.32 38.26
C ALA A 20 25.54 -29.82 38.07
N SER A 21 26.60 -29.49 37.33
CA SER A 21 26.92 -28.10 36.98
C SER A 21 25.86 -27.47 36.08
N GLN A 22 25.38 -28.23 35.08
CA GLN A 22 24.34 -27.79 34.15
C GLN A 22 23.04 -27.44 34.89
N ASN A 23 22.57 -28.32 35.78
CA ASN A 23 21.37 -28.09 36.58
C ASN A 23 21.48 -26.81 37.44
N LYS A 24 22.66 -26.58 38.04
CA LYS A 24 22.91 -25.38 38.85
C LYS A 24 22.85 -24.08 38.03
N ALA A 25 23.29 -24.10 36.77
CA ALA A 25 23.18 -22.95 35.88
C ALA A 25 21.70 -22.66 35.54
N ILE A 26 20.93 -23.71 35.22
CA ILE A 26 19.49 -23.59 34.94
C ILE A 26 18.73 -23.02 36.14
N ASP A 27 18.98 -23.53 37.35
CA ASP A 27 18.32 -23.05 38.57
C ASP A 27 18.58 -21.56 38.84
N ARG A 28 19.82 -21.10 38.60
CA ARG A 28 20.19 -19.69 38.72
C ARG A 28 19.56 -18.83 37.63
N GLY A 29 19.46 -19.37 36.40
CA GLY A 29 18.72 -18.75 35.30
C GLY A 29 17.25 -18.56 35.68
N ASN A 30 16.59 -19.61 36.16
CA ASN A 30 15.20 -19.61 36.61
C ASN A 30 14.98 -18.57 37.71
N ALA A 31 15.79 -18.61 38.77
CA ALA A 31 15.68 -17.66 39.88
C ALA A 31 15.93 -16.20 39.47
N SER A 32 16.69 -15.96 38.39
CA SER A 32 16.90 -14.62 37.83
C SER A 32 15.73 -14.19 36.95
N PHE A 33 15.22 -15.11 36.12
CA PHE A 33 14.07 -14.90 35.24
C PHE A 33 12.81 -14.58 36.04
N ASP A 34 12.54 -15.32 37.12
CA ASP A 34 11.38 -15.12 38.01
C ASP A 34 11.43 -13.74 38.72
N LYS A 35 12.62 -13.16 38.82
CA LYS A 35 12.86 -11.80 39.34
C LYS A 35 12.96 -10.74 38.25
N GLN A 36 12.66 -11.10 36.99
CA GLN A 36 12.78 -10.25 35.80
C GLN A 36 14.20 -9.69 35.59
N ALA A 37 15.22 -10.34 36.17
CA ALA A 37 16.62 -9.99 35.99
C ALA A 37 17.15 -10.65 34.70
N TYR A 38 16.58 -10.24 33.55
CA TYR A 38 16.78 -10.91 32.26
C TYR A 38 18.24 -10.97 31.81
N ALA A 39 19.04 -9.91 32.02
CA ALA A 39 20.47 -9.93 31.69
C ALA A 39 21.24 -11.02 32.46
N ASN A 40 20.90 -11.21 33.74
CA ASN A 40 21.48 -12.28 34.56
C ASN A 40 20.95 -13.66 34.11
N ALA A 41 19.66 -13.76 33.79
CA ALA A 41 19.05 -14.99 33.32
C ALA A 41 19.72 -15.47 32.01
N ILE A 42 19.93 -14.56 31.04
CA ILE A 42 20.65 -14.82 29.79
C ILE A 42 22.04 -15.41 30.08
N THR A 43 22.80 -14.76 30.96
CA THR A 43 24.15 -15.22 31.32
C THR A 43 24.15 -16.67 31.80
N TYR A 44 23.18 -17.05 32.64
CA TYR A 44 23.08 -18.40 33.17
C TYR A 44 22.54 -19.43 32.16
N TYR A 45 21.54 -19.08 31.35
CA TYR A 45 21.02 -19.98 30.33
C TYR A 45 22.02 -20.22 29.19
N GLU A 46 22.74 -19.19 28.74
CA GLU A 46 23.84 -19.37 27.78
C GLU A 46 24.92 -20.31 28.35
N ALA A 47 25.26 -20.17 29.63
CA ALA A 47 26.20 -21.06 30.29
C ALA A 47 25.68 -22.50 30.36
N ALA A 48 24.38 -22.70 30.66
CA ALA A 48 23.75 -24.01 30.66
C ALA A 48 23.78 -24.67 29.26
N ILE A 49 23.49 -23.90 28.20
CA ILE A 49 23.55 -24.37 26.80
C ILE A 49 24.99 -24.74 26.41
N LYS A 50 25.98 -23.91 26.79
CA LYS A 50 27.41 -24.22 26.60
C LYS A 50 27.83 -25.51 27.32
N GLN A 51 27.18 -25.83 28.43
CA GLN A 51 27.33 -27.09 29.18
C GLN A 51 26.49 -28.24 28.61
N GLY A 52 25.83 -28.06 27.46
CA GLY A 52 25.09 -29.09 26.73
C GLY A 52 23.58 -29.10 26.98
N ALA A 53 23.00 -28.10 27.63
CA ALA A 53 21.57 -28.08 27.90
C ALA A 53 20.78 -27.87 26.61
N LYS A 54 19.85 -28.78 26.32
CA LYS A 54 18.97 -28.72 25.14
C LYS A 54 17.55 -29.07 25.56
N SER A 55 16.83 -28.11 26.13
CA SER A 55 15.44 -28.29 26.54
C SER A 55 14.57 -27.12 26.09
N ALA A 56 13.31 -27.43 25.78
CA ALA A 56 12.32 -26.43 25.39
C ALA A 56 12.17 -25.32 26.44
N GLU A 57 12.22 -25.66 27.73
CA GLU A 57 12.12 -24.66 28.80
C GLU A 57 13.29 -23.66 28.78
N VAL A 58 14.53 -24.15 28.62
CA VAL A 58 15.72 -23.28 28.59
C VAL A 58 15.68 -22.38 27.35
N TYR A 59 15.36 -22.93 26.17
CA TYR A 59 15.25 -22.13 24.94
C TYR A 59 14.13 -21.09 25.04
N ARG A 60 12.97 -21.45 25.59
CA ARG A 60 11.87 -20.50 25.81
C ARG A 60 12.30 -19.36 26.72
N LYS A 61 12.80 -19.65 27.93
CA LYS A 61 13.15 -18.62 28.91
C LYS A 61 14.32 -17.75 28.44
N LEU A 62 15.26 -18.32 27.68
CA LEU A 62 16.33 -17.54 27.05
C LEU A 62 15.79 -16.63 25.95
N ALA A 63 14.93 -17.14 25.06
CA ALA A 63 14.26 -16.35 24.02
C ALA A 63 13.43 -15.22 24.62
N ASP A 64 12.59 -15.51 25.62
CA ASP A 64 11.81 -14.51 26.36
C ASP A 64 12.71 -13.47 27.03
N SER A 65 13.86 -13.87 27.59
CA SER A 65 14.80 -12.92 28.21
C SER A 65 15.40 -11.96 27.19
N TYR A 66 15.80 -12.46 26.01
CA TYR A 66 16.27 -11.60 24.92
C TYR A 66 15.15 -10.71 24.38
N TYR A 67 13.94 -11.25 24.21
CA TYR A 67 12.77 -10.50 23.77
C TYR A 67 12.44 -9.33 24.70
N ASN A 68 12.46 -9.55 26.02
CA ASN A 68 12.19 -8.50 27.01
C ASN A 68 13.32 -7.46 27.13
N LEU A 69 14.51 -7.74 26.58
CA LEU A 69 15.61 -6.78 26.45
C LEU A 69 15.74 -6.23 25.03
N SER A 70 14.71 -6.41 24.19
CA SER A 70 14.67 -5.95 22.80
C SER A 70 15.80 -6.48 21.91
N ASN A 71 16.48 -7.57 22.32
CA ASN A 71 17.43 -8.29 21.48
C ASN A 71 16.69 -9.33 20.63
N LEU A 72 15.82 -8.83 19.76
CA LEU A 72 14.94 -9.63 18.92
C LEU A 72 15.68 -10.61 17.98
N PRO A 73 16.87 -10.28 17.42
CA PRO A 73 17.64 -11.27 16.67
C PRO A 73 18.01 -12.50 17.48
N LYS A 74 18.51 -12.32 18.72
CA LYS A 74 18.83 -13.44 19.62
C LYS A 74 17.57 -14.16 20.13
N ALA A 75 16.46 -13.44 20.31
CA ALA A 75 15.18 -14.06 20.63
C ALA A 75 14.73 -14.99 19.50
N SER A 76 14.80 -14.53 18.24
CA SER A 76 14.44 -15.30 17.04
C SER A 76 15.24 -16.59 16.92
N GLU A 77 16.57 -16.53 17.13
CA GLU A 77 17.43 -17.73 17.15
C GLU A 77 16.96 -18.76 18.17
N ASN A 78 16.63 -18.34 19.39
CA ASN A 78 16.24 -19.25 20.48
C ASN A 78 14.80 -19.74 20.36
N TYR A 79 13.88 -18.93 19.83
CA TYR A 79 12.54 -19.40 19.50
C TYR A 79 12.57 -20.45 18.38
N LYS A 80 13.43 -20.29 17.37
CA LYS A 80 13.64 -21.33 16.37
C LYS A 80 14.04 -22.66 17.01
N LEU A 81 15.04 -22.64 17.90
CA LEU A 81 15.48 -23.84 18.63
C LEU A 81 14.36 -24.43 19.51
N LEU A 82 13.54 -23.58 20.14
CA LEU A 82 12.35 -24.03 20.87
C LEU A 82 11.39 -24.78 19.94
N PHE A 83 11.01 -24.20 18.80
CA PHE A 83 10.06 -24.81 17.86
C PHE A 83 10.58 -26.10 17.23
N GLU A 84 11.89 -26.21 16.99
CA GLU A 84 12.56 -27.42 16.52
C GLU A 84 12.62 -28.51 17.60
N THR A 85 12.75 -28.12 18.88
CA THR A 85 12.80 -29.05 20.01
C THR A 85 11.40 -29.54 20.40
N GLN A 86 10.45 -28.62 20.57
CA GLN A 86 9.08 -28.88 20.97
C GLN A 86 8.23 -27.63 20.70
N LYS A 87 7.20 -27.75 19.85
CA LYS A 87 6.26 -26.65 19.62
C LYS A 87 5.57 -26.24 20.93
N PRO A 88 5.57 -24.94 21.29
CA PRO A 88 4.94 -24.47 22.51
C PRO A 88 3.40 -24.57 22.40
N THR A 89 2.75 -24.76 23.55
CA THR A 89 1.28 -24.71 23.67
C THR A 89 0.78 -23.29 23.92
N ASP A 90 1.60 -22.45 24.54
CA ASP A 90 1.32 -21.04 24.78
C ASP A 90 1.33 -20.27 23.45
N THR A 91 0.18 -19.71 23.07
CA THR A 91 0.01 -18.97 21.82
C THR A 91 0.80 -17.68 21.78
N GLU A 92 1.09 -17.07 22.93
CA GLU A 92 1.85 -15.81 22.98
C GLU A 92 3.28 -16.01 22.45
N VAL A 93 3.84 -17.21 22.64
CA VAL A 93 5.16 -17.57 22.11
C VAL A 93 5.19 -17.54 20.57
N TYR A 94 4.07 -17.86 19.90
CA TYR A 94 3.99 -17.77 18.43
C TYR A 94 4.05 -16.31 17.99
N PHE A 95 3.30 -15.43 18.66
CA PHE A 95 3.32 -14.00 18.36
C PHE A 95 4.71 -13.39 18.56
N ARG A 96 5.35 -13.66 19.72
CA ARG A 96 6.71 -13.18 20.01
C ARG A 96 7.74 -13.71 19.01
N TYR A 97 7.61 -14.98 18.60
CA TYR A 97 8.50 -15.55 17.60
C TYR A 97 8.32 -14.89 16.24
N ALA A 98 7.07 -14.73 15.78
CA ALA A 98 6.76 -14.02 14.54
C ALA A 98 7.32 -12.59 14.55
N GLN A 99 7.13 -11.84 15.64
CA GLN A 99 7.67 -10.49 15.77
C GLN A 99 9.22 -10.50 15.74
N SER A 100 9.86 -11.43 16.46
CA SER A 100 11.32 -11.58 16.45
C SER A 100 11.89 -11.94 15.06
N LEU A 101 11.13 -12.68 14.25
CA LEU A 101 11.49 -12.99 12.86
C LEU A 101 11.47 -11.75 11.96
N LYS A 102 10.55 -10.80 12.19
CA LYS A 102 10.54 -9.53 11.45
C LYS A 102 11.79 -8.70 11.74
N ALA A 103 12.31 -8.77 12.96
CA ALA A 103 13.53 -8.05 13.34
C ALA A 103 14.81 -8.52 12.66
N VAL A 104 14.78 -9.72 12.08
CA VAL A 104 15.84 -10.25 11.20
C VAL A 104 15.40 -10.27 9.73
N GLU A 105 14.36 -9.49 9.41
CA GLU A 105 13.74 -9.34 8.10
C GLU A 105 13.29 -10.67 7.44
N ASN A 106 13.04 -11.70 8.25
CA ASN A 106 12.50 -12.99 7.79
C ASN A 106 10.98 -12.98 7.79
N TYR A 107 10.39 -12.09 6.98
CA TYR A 107 8.94 -11.88 6.92
C TYR A 107 8.17 -13.12 6.45
N LYS A 108 8.72 -13.89 5.51
CA LYS A 108 8.08 -15.13 5.02
C LYS A 108 7.82 -16.14 6.14
N GLU A 109 8.81 -16.35 7.01
CA GLU A 109 8.64 -17.25 8.14
C GLU A 109 7.78 -16.61 9.25
N SER A 110 7.88 -15.30 9.45
CA SER A 110 7.00 -14.55 10.37
C SER A 110 5.52 -14.76 10.00
N ASP A 111 5.17 -14.60 8.71
CA ASP A 111 3.82 -14.78 8.21
C ASP A 111 3.33 -16.22 8.38
N ARG A 112 4.21 -17.21 8.19
CA ARG A 112 3.90 -18.62 8.44
C ARG A 112 3.53 -18.85 9.92
N ILE A 113 4.30 -18.29 10.85
CA ILE A 113 4.03 -18.39 12.29
C ILE A 113 2.78 -17.61 12.69
N MET A 114 2.54 -16.43 12.11
CA MET A 114 1.32 -15.64 12.35
C MET A 114 0.05 -16.36 11.88
N ASN A 115 0.11 -17.11 10.78
CA ASN A 115 -1.00 -17.95 10.36
C ASN A 115 -1.30 -19.07 11.38
N GLU A 116 -0.26 -19.68 11.98
CA GLU A 116 -0.46 -20.65 13.08
C GLU A 116 -1.05 -19.97 14.33
N PHE A 117 -0.58 -18.77 14.69
CA PHE A 117 -1.11 -17.97 15.79
C PHE A 117 -2.59 -17.64 15.59
N MET A 118 -2.97 -17.12 14.43
CA MET A 118 -4.35 -16.76 14.09
C MET A 118 -5.29 -17.96 14.16
N PHE A 119 -4.85 -19.13 13.66
CA PHE A 119 -5.66 -20.35 13.75
C PHE A 119 -5.93 -20.77 15.21
N LYS A 120 -4.94 -20.59 16.09
CA LYS A 120 -5.02 -20.95 17.51
C LYS A 120 -5.78 -19.91 18.34
N LYS A 121 -5.77 -18.64 17.95
CA LYS A 121 -6.32 -17.52 18.71
C LYS A 121 -7.15 -16.59 17.81
N GLN A 122 -8.25 -17.14 17.28
CA GLN A 122 -9.07 -16.48 16.25
C GLN A 122 -9.67 -15.12 16.68
N GLU A 123 -9.90 -14.94 17.98
CA GLU A 123 -10.47 -13.70 18.50
C GLU A 123 -9.46 -12.56 18.70
N ASP A 124 -8.16 -12.87 18.71
CA ASP A 124 -7.10 -11.90 18.99
C ASP A 124 -6.98 -10.86 17.88
N THR A 125 -7.01 -9.58 18.25
CA THR A 125 -7.04 -8.48 17.30
C THR A 125 -5.77 -8.41 16.45
N ARG A 126 -4.62 -8.85 16.99
CA ARG A 126 -3.33 -8.87 16.26
C ARG A 126 -3.38 -9.86 15.11
N GLY A 127 -4.01 -11.03 15.32
CA GLY A 127 -4.26 -12.03 14.28
C GLY A 127 -5.25 -11.53 13.23
N LYS A 128 -6.35 -10.90 13.66
CA LYS A 128 -7.36 -10.31 12.77
C LYS A 128 -6.74 -9.21 11.88
N ARG A 129 -5.99 -8.28 12.47
CA ARG A 129 -5.30 -7.19 11.75
C ARG A 129 -4.27 -7.72 10.76
N PHE A 130 -3.50 -8.74 11.13
CA PHE A 130 -2.58 -9.41 10.20
C PHE A 130 -3.31 -9.97 8.98
N SER A 131 -4.49 -10.58 9.16
CA SER A 131 -5.26 -11.17 8.06
C SER A 131 -5.79 -10.16 7.05
N THR A 132 -6.17 -8.96 7.51
CA THR A 132 -6.72 -7.88 6.68
C THR A 132 -5.64 -7.01 6.03
N SER A 133 -4.40 -7.12 6.49
CA SER A 133 -3.28 -6.28 6.06
C SER A 133 -2.17 -7.08 5.39
N ARG A 134 -2.48 -8.15 4.63
CA ARG A 134 -1.45 -9.03 4.01
C ARG A 134 -0.45 -8.29 3.11
N ASN A 135 -0.84 -7.15 2.52
CA ASN A 135 0.03 -6.30 1.71
C ASN A 135 0.62 -5.11 2.50
N TYR A 136 0.69 -5.20 3.84
CA TYR A 136 1.13 -4.10 4.70
C TYR A 136 2.53 -3.58 4.36
N LEU A 137 3.43 -4.46 3.87
CA LEU A 137 4.76 -4.06 3.43
C LEU A 137 4.70 -3.06 2.26
N ASP A 138 3.70 -3.15 1.40
CA ASP A 138 3.55 -2.26 0.24
C ASP A 138 2.83 -0.96 0.60
N SER A 139 1.85 -1.01 1.52
CA SER A 139 1.27 0.22 2.07
C SER A 139 2.29 1.03 2.87
N ILE A 140 3.19 0.36 3.61
CA ILE A 140 4.28 1.01 4.36
C ILE A 140 5.34 1.63 3.44
N LYS A 141 5.57 1.08 2.23
CA LYS A 141 6.52 1.62 1.25
C LYS A 141 5.98 2.86 0.52
N THR A 142 4.65 2.99 0.40
CA THR A 142 3.99 4.02 -0.41
C THR A 142 3.77 5.33 0.35
N ASN A 143 4.75 5.76 1.17
CA ASN A 143 4.66 7.06 1.84
C ASN A 143 4.97 8.18 0.82
N MET A 144 4.09 9.17 0.68
CA MET A 144 4.32 10.37 -0.15
C MET A 144 5.38 11.31 0.44
N MET A 145 5.74 11.10 1.70
CA MET A 145 6.72 11.88 2.43
C MET A 145 8.02 11.11 2.60
N LEU A 146 9.14 11.84 2.57
CA LEU A 146 10.48 11.36 2.88
C LEU A 146 10.96 11.93 4.20
N TYR A 147 11.74 11.12 4.90
CA TYR A 147 12.40 11.48 6.15
C TYR A 147 13.91 11.52 5.89
N ASP A 148 14.54 12.68 6.08
CA ASP A 148 16.01 12.78 6.24
C ASP A 148 16.32 12.52 7.71
N ILE A 149 16.90 11.35 8.02
CA ILE A 149 17.18 10.90 9.39
C ILE A 149 18.67 11.04 9.70
N LYS A 150 18.97 11.64 10.85
CA LYS A 150 20.33 11.81 11.37
C LYS A 150 20.39 11.40 12.84
N ASN A 151 21.42 10.64 13.21
CA ASN A 151 21.66 10.33 14.61
C ASN A 151 21.96 11.62 15.39
N SER A 152 21.32 11.78 16.55
CA SER A 152 21.51 12.96 17.39
C SER A 152 22.93 12.99 17.95
N ARG A 153 23.61 14.13 17.79
CA ARG A 153 24.96 14.34 18.34
C ARG A 153 25.04 14.27 19.88
N TYR A 154 23.90 14.22 20.55
CA TYR A 154 23.76 14.19 22.01
C TYR A 154 23.65 12.79 22.59
N ASN A 155 23.54 11.77 21.73
CA ASN A 155 23.55 10.38 22.17
C ASN A 155 24.86 10.02 22.87
N SER A 156 24.72 9.12 23.83
CA SER A 156 25.77 8.51 24.62
C SER A 156 25.95 7.06 24.19
N ARG A 157 26.84 6.33 24.88
CA ARG A 157 26.99 4.87 24.69
C ARG A 157 25.94 4.05 25.46
N ALA A 158 25.02 4.72 26.15
CA ALA A 158 23.94 4.12 26.92
C ALA A 158 22.60 4.34 26.16
N SER A 159 21.47 4.01 26.78
CA SER A 159 20.15 4.31 26.23
C SER A 159 19.85 5.81 26.36
N ASP A 160 19.39 6.42 25.27
CA ASP A 160 18.96 7.81 25.15
C ASP A 160 17.64 7.88 24.35
N PHE A 161 16.57 8.38 24.95
CA PHE A 161 15.24 8.38 24.33
C PHE A 161 14.28 9.43 24.94
N ALA A 162 13.03 9.44 24.46
CA ALA A 162 11.98 10.35 24.92
C ALA A 162 12.35 11.85 24.89
N PRO A 163 12.92 12.39 23.77
CA PRO A 163 13.14 13.82 23.65
C PRO A 163 11.84 14.62 23.68
N THR A 164 11.86 15.74 24.39
CA THR A 164 10.89 16.84 24.29
C THR A 164 11.64 18.17 24.18
N LEU A 165 10.99 19.17 23.61
CA LEU A 165 11.55 20.52 23.52
C LEU A 165 11.10 21.37 24.72
N LEU A 166 12.02 22.16 25.26
CA LEU A 166 11.75 23.21 26.25
C LEU A 166 12.69 24.38 25.96
N ASP A 167 12.16 25.56 25.65
CA ASP A 167 12.95 26.79 25.40
C ASP A 167 14.08 26.60 24.36
N GLY A 168 13.87 25.75 23.34
CA GLY A 168 14.87 25.43 22.32
C GLY A 168 15.99 24.47 22.75
N GLU A 169 15.91 23.92 23.97
CA GLU A 169 16.75 22.80 24.44
C GLU A 169 15.99 21.47 24.30
N LEU A 170 16.71 20.38 24.03
CA LEU A 170 16.16 19.04 24.17
C LEU A 170 16.27 18.58 25.61
N VAL A 171 15.16 18.15 26.18
CA VAL A 171 15.08 17.42 27.45
C VAL A 171 14.78 15.97 27.10
N PHE A 172 15.53 15.02 27.64
CA PHE A 172 15.44 13.61 27.25
C PHE A 172 15.82 12.67 28.40
N SER A 173 15.51 11.39 28.26
CA SER A 173 15.82 10.35 29.24
C SER A 173 17.13 9.66 28.87
N SER A 174 17.97 9.37 29.85
CA SER A 174 19.24 8.69 29.59
C SER A 174 19.70 7.79 30.72
N SER A 175 20.28 6.64 30.39
CA SER A 175 20.99 5.75 31.32
C SER A 175 22.51 6.00 31.33
N ARG A 176 22.96 7.15 30.82
CA ARG A 176 24.37 7.53 30.83
C ARG A 176 24.93 7.63 32.25
N ASP A 177 26.21 7.32 32.39
CA ASP A 177 26.88 7.20 33.68
C ASP A 177 27.42 8.52 34.26
N SER A 178 26.88 9.66 33.83
CA SER A 178 27.32 11.01 34.24
C SER A 178 26.41 11.70 35.27
N GLY A 179 25.31 11.05 35.65
CA GLY A 179 24.33 11.57 36.62
C GLY A 179 24.78 11.43 38.07
N THR A 180 24.12 12.14 38.99
CA THR A 180 24.44 12.11 40.43
C THR A 180 24.32 10.70 41.02
N TYR A 181 23.45 9.87 40.44
CA TYR A 181 23.17 8.51 40.92
C TYR A 181 23.70 7.42 39.98
N SER A 182 24.65 7.77 39.11
CA SER A 182 25.14 6.88 38.04
C SER A 182 25.81 5.59 38.52
N ARG A 183 26.13 5.43 39.81
CA ARG A 183 26.66 4.15 40.36
C ARG A 183 25.60 3.07 40.51
N PHE A 184 24.32 3.44 40.58
CA PHE A 184 23.24 2.48 40.76
C PHE A 184 22.88 1.86 39.40
N ARG A 185 22.90 0.53 39.35
CA ARG A 185 22.64 -0.25 38.13
C ARG A 185 21.33 -1.01 38.26
N ALA A 186 20.55 -1.00 37.20
CA ALA A 186 19.30 -1.75 37.13
C ALA A 186 19.62 -3.22 36.80
N LYS A 187 19.10 -4.17 37.58
CA LYS A 187 19.45 -5.60 37.41
C LYS A 187 18.87 -6.24 36.15
N TRP A 188 17.86 -5.62 35.54
CA TRP A 188 17.15 -6.16 34.38
C TRP A 188 18.02 -6.07 33.12
N ASN A 189 18.68 -4.93 32.88
CA ASN A 189 19.56 -4.68 31.72
C ASN A 189 21.03 -4.39 32.06
N ASN A 190 21.38 -4.24 33.34
CA ASN A 190 22.72 -3.88 33.83
C ASN A 190 23.22 -2.48 33.42
N GLU A 191 22.31 -1.55 33.08
CA GLU A 191 22.64 -0.14 32.82
C GLU A 191 22.42 0.73 34.06
N ALA A 192 22.85 2.00 34.03
CA ALA A 192 22.52 2.95 35.09
C ALA A 192 21.00 3.18 35.17
N PHE A 193 20.51 3.61 36.33
CA PHE A 193 19.14 4.13 36.39
C PHE A 193 18.99 5.33 35.46
N LEU A 194 17.80 5.44 34.86
CA LEU A 194 17.45 6.50 33.93
C LEU A 194 17.32 7.80 34.72
N ASP A 195 17.91 8.85 34.19
CA ASP A 195 17.82 10.22 34.69
C ASP A 195 17.28 11.11 33.55
N ILE A 196 16.65 12.24 33.90
CA ILE A 196 16.27 13.26 32.93
C ILE A 196 17.46 14.20 32.70
N TYR A 197 17.82 14.40 31.44
CA TYR A 197 18.91 15.25 30.98
C TYR A 197 18.39 16.38 30.10
N LYS A 198 19.20 17.41 29.94
CA LYS A 198 19.02 18.42 28.91
C LYS A 198 20.29 18.72 28.15
N THR A 199 20.13 19.13 26.91
CA THR A 199 21.23 19.62 26.07
C THR A 199 21.62 21.03 26.49
N VAL A 200 22.92 21.34 26.48
CA VAL A 200 23.41 22.71 26.67
C VAL A 200 23.64 23.34 25.30
N ASN A 201 22.79 24.30 24.92
CA ASN A 201 22.96 25.06 23.68
C ASN A 201 23.76 26.34 23.97
N ASN A 202 25.09 26.29 23.85
CA ASN A 202 25.92 27.48 23.99
C ASN A 202 25.94 28.22 22.65
N LYS A 203 25.53 29.49 22.61
CA LYS A 203 25.36 30.26 21.35
C LYS A 203 26.63 30.32 20.48
N ASP A 204 27.81 30.18 21.10
CA ASP A 204 29.10 30.24 20.41
C ASP A 204 29.71 28.87 20.07
N THR A 205 29.18 27.79 20.65
CA THR A 205 29.62 26.42 20.33
C THR A 205 28.47 25.43 20.51
N LEU A 206 28.17 24.71 19.44
CA LEU A 206 27.31 23.54 19.47
C LEU A 206 27.95 22.41 20.29
N SER A 207 27.92 22.54 21.61
CA SER A 207 28.48 21.57 22.56
C SER A 207 27.72 20.25 22.48
N LYS A 208 28.45 19.13 22.50
CA LYS A 208 27.86 17.78 22.68
C LYS A 208 27.49 17.49 24.14
N LYS A 209 27.69 18.45 25.05
CA LYS A 209 27.50 18.25 26.48
C LYS A 209 26.01 18.28 26.83
N SER A 210 25.54 17.19 27.42
CA SER A 210 24.26 17.13 28.12
C SER A 210 24.51 17.09 29.63
N VAL A 211 23.62 17.70 30.39
CA VAL A 211 23.69 17.78 31.86
C VAL A 211 22.39 17.28 32.46
N PRO A 212 22.38 16.76 33.70
CA PRO A 212 21.13 16.44 34.39
C PRO A 212 20.19 17.66 34.40
N PHE A 213 18.90 17.44 34.14
CA PHE A 213 17.93 18.52 33.92
C PHE A 213 17.77 19.43 35.14
N ASP A 214 17.38 18.85 36.27
CA ASP A 214 17.29 19.53 37.57
C ASP A 214 17.46 18.49 38.69
N LYS A 215 18.22 18.84 39.72
CA LYS A 215 18.50 17.96 40.87
C LYS A 215 17.26 17.51 41.66
N ARG A 216 16.12 18.21 41.52
CA ARG A 216 14.84 17.83 42.15
C ARG A 216 14.08 16.79 41.33
N MET A 217 14.40 16.67 40.03
CA MET A 217 13.73 15.74 39.11
C MET A 217 14.42 14.38 39.07
N ASN A 218 15.70 14.27 39.40
CA ASN A 218 16.39 12.98 39.40
C ASN A 218 16.56 12.42 40.82
N THR A 219 16.41 11.10 40.96
CA THR A 219 16.58 10.36 42.22
C THR A 219 17.49 9.15 42.00
N LYS A 220 17.66 8.31 43.02
CA LYS A 220 18.46 7.07 42.90
C LYS A 220 17.74 5.94 42.13
N PHE A 221 16.61 6.22 41.50
CA PHE A 221 15.76 5.28 40.75
C PHE A 221 15.48 5.84 39.35
N HIS A 222 14.66 5.15 38.54
CA HIS A 222 14.37 5.59 37.17
C HIS A 222 13.48 6.84 37.15
N GLU A 223 13.91 7.85 36.39
CA GLU A 223 13.12 8.94 35.85
C GLU A 223 13.26 9.02 34.34
N SER A 224 12.14 9.20 33.65
CA SER A 224 12.09 9.26 32.19
C SER A 224 10.89 10.03 31.69
N THR A 225 10.85 10.22 30.37
CA THR A 225 9.73 10.72 29.57
C THR A 225 9.02 11.90 30.18
N SER A 226 9.47 13.09 29.80
CA SER A 226 8.90 14.36 30.23
C SER A 226 8.08 15.01 29.13
N VAL A 227 7.01 15.70 29.52
CA VAL A 227 6.29 16.66 28.69
C VAL A 227 6.11 17.97 29.47
N PHE A 228 6.12 19.09 28.76
CA PHE A 228 6.00 20.42 29.33
C PHE A 228 4.76 21.12 28.79
N THR A 229 4.15 21.99 29.61
CA THR A 229 3.19 22.95 29.09
C THR A 229 3.88 23.96 28.18
N LYS A 230 3.13 24.57 27.26
CA LYS A 230 3.55 25.57 26.27
C LYS A 230 4.24 26.76 26.91
N ASP A 231 3.80 27.15 28.10
CA ASP A 231 4.42 28.23 28.89
C ASP A 231 5.72 27.79 29.60
N GLY A 232 6.10 26.52 29.50
CA GLY A 232 7.29 25.92 30.12
C GLY A 232 7.22 25.82 31.64
N ASN A 233 6.08 26.10 32.26
CA ASN A 233 5.95 26.20 33.72
C ASN A 233 5.48 24.93 34.40
N THR A 234 4.84 24.00 33.67
CA THR A 234 4.44 22.71 34.23
C THR A 234 5.16 21.58 33.50
N MET A 235 5.67 20.63 34.27
CA MET A 235 6.30 19.41 33.77
C MET A 235 5.55 18.20 34.29
N TYR A 236 5.21 17.28 33.40
CA TYR A 236 4.78 15.93 33.74
C TYR A 236 5.88 14.96 33.34
N PHE A 237 6.19 13.97 34.18
CA PHE A 237 7.21 12.98 33.86
C PHE A 237 7.01 11.66 34.57
N THR A 238 7.61 10.60 34.01
CA THR A 238 7.57 9.25 34.57
C THR A 238 8.67 9.05 35.60
N ARG A 239 8.34 8.44 36.73
CA ARG A 239 9.31 8.10 37.78
C ARG A 239 8.89 6.83 38.53
N ASN A 240 9.86 6.02 38.97
CA ASN A 240 9.63 4.92 39.90
C ASN A 240 8.98 5.40 41.22
N ASP A 241 8.05 4.64 41.79
CA ASP A 241 7.39 4.99 43.06
C ASP A 241 8.39 5.23 44.22
N PHE A 242 8.78 6.49 44.39
CA PHE A 242 9.75 6.95 45.36
C PHE A 242 9.43 8.38 45.78
N SER A 243 8.79 8.50 46.94
CA SER A 243 8.38 9.80 47.50
C SER A 243 8.79 9.91 48.97
N GLY A 244 9.19 11.11 49.37
CA GLY A 244 9.59 11.39 50.75
C GLY A 244 10.77 10.53 51.27
N GLY A 245 11.61 10.02 50.37
CA GLY A 245 12.72 9.12 50.73
C GLY A 245 12.34 7.65 50.91
N ARG A 246 11.06 7.29 50.70
CA ARG A 246 10.55 5.92 50.82
C ARG A 246 10.26 5.34 49.45
N ARG A 247 10.65 4.08 49.25
CA ARG A 247 10.40 3.30 48.03
C ARG A 247 9.06 2.59 48.16
N GLY A 248 8.15 2.83 47.22
CA GLY A 248 6.92 2.07 47.07
C GLY A 248 7.18 0.75 46.35
N GLN A 249 6.47 -0.29 46.78
CA GLN A 249 6.51 -1.61 46.18
C GLN A 249 5.11 -2.23 46.20
N ASP A 250 4.78 -2.93 45.12
CA ASP A 250 3.57 -3.74 45.05
C ASP A 250 3.70 -5.02 45.89
N ARG A 251 2.67 -5.86 45.85
CA ARG A 251 2.63 -7.16 46.55
C ARG A 251 3.72 -8.14 46.10
N THR A 252 4.24 -7.98 44.89
CA THR A 252 5.33 -8.80 44.32
C THR A 252 6.72 -8.23 44.61
N ARG A 253 6.80 -7.14 45.38
CA ARG A 253 8.02 -6.37 45.69
C ARG A 253 8.61 -5.65 44.47
N THR A 254 7.80 -5.40 43.44
CA THR A 254 8.17 -4.62 42.26
C THR A 254 7.87 -3.14 42.51
N THR A 255 8.76 -2.24 42.07
CA THR A 255 8.49 -0.81 42.12
C THR A 255 7.89 -0.39 40.79
N ARG A 256 6.65 0.08 40.82
CA ARG A 256 5.90 0.51 39.65
C ARG A 256 6.26 1.93 39.24
N LEU A 257 5.90 2.27 38.01
CA LEU A 257 6.07 3.62 37.44
C LEU A 257 4.86 4.48 37.79
N LYS A 258 5.10 5.77 38.06
CA LYS A 258 4.06 6.77 38.31
C LYS A 258 4.36 8.03 37.51
N ILE A 259 3.32 8.79 37.22
CA ILE A 259 3.45 10.14 36.65
C ILE A 259 3.49 11.17 37.77
N TYR A 260 4.49 12.05 37.74
CA TYR A 260 4.61 13.17 38.65
C TYR A 260 4.46 14.49 37.91
N ARG A 261 3.91 15.50 38.59
CA ARG A 261 3.85 16.89 38.16
C ARG A 261 4.80 17.75 38.97
N SER A 262 5.51 18.66 38.30
CA SER A 262 6.31 19.73 38.91
C SER A 262 5.97 21.07 38.28
N GLN A 263 6.10 22.15 39.06
CA GLN A 263 5.82 23.52 38.62
C GLN A 263 7.07 24.39 38.74
N LYS A 264 7.41 25.11 37.68
CA LYS A 264 8.47 26.13 37.65
C LYS A 264 7.97 27.37 38.36
N THR A 265 8.77 27.85 39.30
CA THR A 265 8.53 29.11 40.04
C THR A 265 9.76 29.99 39.91
N GLY A 266 9.71 31.24 40.39
CA GLY A 266 10.90 32.10 40.45
C GLY A 266 12.09 31.51 41.23
N LYS A 267 11.88 30.45 42.03
CA LYS A 267 12.92 29.71 42.77
C LYS A 267 13.35 28.39 42.08
N GLY A 268 12.96 28.19 40.82
CA GLY A 268 13.14 26.95 40.06
C GLY A 268 11.95 25.98 40.18
N TRP A 269 12.16 24.73 39.77
CA TRP A 269 11.14 23.68 39.79
C TRP A 269 10.73 23.28 41.21
N SER A 270 9.45 23.14 41.49
CA SER A 270 8.94 22.70 42.79
C SER A 270 9.25 21.21 43.06
N LYS A 271 8.92 20.74 44.27
CA LYS A 271 9.06 19.30 44.58
C LYS A 271 7.99 18.53 43.78
N PRO A 272 8.35 17.48 43.02
CA PRO A 272 7.38 16.69 42.27
C PRO A 272 6.27 16.12 43.15
N LYS A 273 5.03 16.18 42.65
CA LYS A 273 3.82 15.61 43.28
C LYS A 273 3.27 14.51 42.37
N GLU A 274 2.92 13.35 42.93
CA GLU A 274 2.27 12.30 42.16
C GLU A 274 0.86 12.72 41.71
N LEU A 275 0.43 12.24 40.55
CA LEU A 275 -0.94 12.42 40.05
C LEU A 275 -1.94 11.50 40.76
N PRO A 276 -3.22 11.89 40.87
CA PRO A 276 -4.21 11.21 41.72
C PRO A 276 -4.63 9.81 41.23
N PHE A 277 -4.44 9.51 39.95
CA PHE A 277 -4.77 8.21 39.35
C PHE A 277 -3.60 7.21 39.34
N ASN A 278 -2.46 7.58 39.91
CA ASN A 278 -1.39 6.63 40.16
C ASN A 278 -1.78 5.64 41.26
N ASP A 279 -1.28 4.41 41.17
CA ASP A 279 -1.37 3.43 42.25
C ASP A 279 -0.02 2.73 42.45
N ARG A 280 0.08 1.92 43.51
CA ARG A 280 1.25 1.08 43.78
C ARG A 280 1.20 -0.25 43.03
N ASP A 281 0.01 -0.71 42.64
CA ASP A 281 -0.24 -2.06 42.12
C ASP A 281 -0.22 -2.12 40.59
N TYR A 282 -0.18 -0.96 39.91
CA TYR A 282 -0.01 -0.80 38.47
C TYR A 282 0.93 0.36 38.14
N SER A 283 1.37 0.44 36.89
CA SER A 283 2.26 1.45 36.33
C SER A 283 1.48 2.47 35.50
N VAL A 284 1.82 3.74 35.65
CA VAL A 284 1.35 4.84 34.82
C VAL A 284 2.59 5.57 34.32
N ALA A 285 2.75 5.66 32.99
CA ALA A 285 3.98 6.12 32.37
C ALA A 285 3.76 6.89 31.07
N HIS A 286 4.82 7.55 30.62
CA HIS A 286 4.91 8.20 29.31
C HIS A 286 3.83 9.27 29.05
N PRO A 287 3.78 10.33 29.87
CA PRO A 287 2.79 11.40 29.72
C PRO A 287 2.94 12.16 28.39
N ALA A 288 1.81 12.51 27.78
CA ALA A 288 1.72 13.45 26.66
C ALA A 288 0.51 14.38 26.82
N LEU A 289 0.69 15.66 26.53
CA LEU A 289 -0.40 16.64 26.52
C LEU A 289 -1.00 16.74 25.12
N ASN A 290 -2.31 17.00 25.01
CA ASN A 290 -2.87 17.48 23.75
C ASN A 290 -2.47 18.92 23.46
N ALA A 291 -2.73 19.36 22.23
CA ALA A 291 -2.42 20.71 21.78
C ALA A 291 -3.02 21.80 22.70
N ASP A 292 -4.22 21.61 23.22
CA ASP A 292 -4.90 22.61 24.06
C ASP A 292 -4.58 22.47 25.56
N GLU A 293 -3.77 21.49 25.95
CA GLU A 293 -3.37 21.22 27.35
C GLU A 293 -4.55 20.90 28.29
N THR A 294 -5.66 20.47 27.71
CA THR A 294 -6.89 20.07 28.41
C THR A 294 -6.97 18.57 28.67
N LYS A 295 -6.02 17.78 28.14
CA LYS A 295 -5.97 16.33 28.29
C LYS A 295 -4.54 15.85 28.49
N LEU A 296 -4.39 14.82 29.31
CA LEU A 296 -3.15 14.08 29.49
C LEU A 296 -3.35 12.63 29.02
N TYR A 297 -2.56 12.22 28.03
CA TYR A 297 -2.46 10.85 27.53
C TYR A 297 -1.28 10.15 28.22
N PHE A 298 -1.38 8.84 28.44
CA PHE A 298 -0.34 8.05 29.09
C PHE A 298 -0.50 6.56 28.80
N ALA A 299 0.57 5.79 29.01
CA ALA A 299 0.54 4.33 28.94
C ALA A 299 0.30 3.72 30.34
N SER A 300 -0.50 2.66 30.44
CA SER A 300 -0.80 2.01 31.72
C SER A 300 -1.17 0.53 31.60
N ASP A 301 -0.79 -0.26 32.61
CA ASP A 301 -1.22 -1.66 32.84
C ASP A 301 -2.33 -1.76 33.92
N MET A 302 -3.03 -0.65 34.19
CA MET A 302 -4.09 -0.58 35.20
C MET A 302 -5.35 -1.38 34.84
N PRO A 303 -6.23 -1.67 35.82
CA PRO A 303 -7.47 -2.42 35.55
C PRO A 303 -8.29 -1.79 34.42
N GLY A 304 -8.66 -2.60 33.43
CA GLY A 304 -9.34 -2.16 32.20
C GLY A 304 -8.43 -2.11 30.96
N THR A 305 -7.11 -2.30 31.12
CA THR A 305 -6.17 -2.50 30.01
C THR A 305 -6.51 -3.80 29.26
N LEU A 306 -6.48 -3.74 27.92
CA LEU A 306 -6.75 -4.84 27.00
C LEU A 306 -5.50 -5.74 26.82
N GLY A 307 -4.32 -5.12 26.75
CA GLY A 307 -3.05 -5.81 26.51
C GLY A 307 -2.06 -5.79 27.66
N ALA A 308 -0.78 -5.78 27.30
CA ALA A 308 0.33 -5.65 28.24
C ALA A 308 0.48 -4.21 28.77
N SER A 309 0.17 -3.22 27.93
CA SER A 309 -0.02 -1.83 28.33
C SER A 309 -0.85 -1.13 27.28
N ASP A 310 -1.73 -0.24 27.70
CA ASP A 310 -2.65 0.48 26.81
C ASP A 310 -2.39 1.97 26.88
N ILE A 311 -2.78 2.71 25.84
CA ILE A 311 -2.94 4.16 25.94
C ILE A 311 -4.26 4.49 26.63
N TRP A 312 -4.15 5.35 27.61
CA TRP A 312 -5.23 5.95 28.38
C TRP A 312 -5.17 7.47 28.27
N MET A 313 -6.27 8.12 28.61
CA MET A 313 -6.35 9.58 28.71
C MET A 313 -7.11 10.02 29.95
N VAL A 314 -6.88 11.26 30.36
CA VAL A 314 -7.64 11.93 31.42
C VAL A 314 -7.82 13.40 31.07
N ASP A 315 -8.96 13.97 31.47
CA ASP A 315 -9.18 15.41 31.35
C ASP A 315 -8.38 16.19 32.40
N ILE A 316 -7.87 17.36 32.00
CA ILE A 316 -7.26 18.36 32.87
C ILE A 316 -8.29 19.49 33.01
N ASN A 317 -8.88 19.59 34.20
CA ASN A 317 -9.89 20.61 34.49
C ASN A 317 -9.24 21.99 34.62
N GLY A 318 -10.04 23.06 34.50
CA GLY A 318 -9.53 24.44 34.56
C GLY A 318 -8.85 24.83 35.89
N ASP A 319 -9.08 24.10 36.97
CA ASP A 319 -8.40 24.27 38.26
C ASP A 319 -7.11 23.42 38.39
N GLY A 320 -6.74 22.68 37.34
CA GLY A 320 -5.60 21.77 37.30
C GLY A 320 -5.83 20.43 38.02
N SER A 321 -7.07 20.11 38.39
CA SER A 321 -7.48 18.76 38.79
C SER A 321 -7.64 17.84 37.57
N PHE A 322 -7.75 16.53 37.82
CA PHE A 322 -7.86 15.51 36.78
C PHE A 322 -9.23 14.84 36.84
N GLY A 323 -9.78 14.51 35.68
CA GLY A 323 -10.95 13.64 35.57
C GLY A 323 -10.63 12.17 35.86
N GLU A 324 -11.55 11.28 35.48
CA GLU A 324 -11.35 9.83 35.55
C GLU A 324 -10.56 9.34 34.32
N PRO A 325 -9.61 8.41 34.49
CA PRO A 325 -8.92 7.80 33.36
C PRO A 325 -9.85 7.00 32.43
N VAL A 326 -9.66 7.17 31.12
CA VAL A 326 -10.42 6.47 30.06
C VAL A 326 -9.46 5.72 29.14
N ASN A 327 -9.72 4.43 28.93
CA ASN A 327 -8.96 3.59 28.00
C ASN A 327 -9.37 3.94 26.56
N LEU A 328 -8.41 4.10 25.65
CA LEU A 328 -8.71 4.47 24.26
C LEU A 328 -9.34 3.36 23.40
N GLY A 329 -9.53 2.17 23.98
CA GLY A 329 -10.27 1.07 23.38
C GLY A 329 -9.54 0.37 22.23
N PRO A 330 -10.17 -0.65 21.63
CA PRO A 330 -9.52 -1.57 20.69
C PRO A 330 -9.23 -0.96 19.31
N SER A 331 -9.69 0.27 19.03
CA SER A 331 -9.28 1.02 17.83
C SER A 331 -7.81 1.42 17.92
N ILE A 332 -7.33 1.78 19.11
CA ILE A 332 -5.94 2.17 19.39
C ILE A 332 -5.16 1.04 20.06
N ASN A 333 -5.73 0.43 21.10
CA ASN A 333 -5.06 -0.57 21.92
C ASN A 333 -5.24 -1.99 21.38
N THR A 334 -4.27 -2.86 21.64
CA THR A 334 -4.23 -4.26 21.24
C THR A 334 -3.95 -5.14 22.45
N GLU A 335 -3.83 -6.45 22.26
CA GLU A 335 -3.39 -7.37 23.31
C GLU A 335 -1.90 -7.24 23.66
N SER A 336 -1.11 -6.43 22.93
CA SER A 336 0.31 -6.23 23.19
C SER A 336 0.58 -4.90 23.94
N LYS A 337 1.71 -4.22 23.65
CA LYS A 337 2.12 -2.99 24.32
C LYS A 337 1.86 -1.80 23.40
N GLU A 338 0.95 -0.93 23.78
CA GLU A 338 0.89 0.43 23.29
C GLU A 338 1.52 1.38 24.31
N THR A 339 2.40 2.26 23.85
CA THR A 339 3.23 3.09 24.73
C THR A 339 3.74 4.35 24.02
N PHE A 340 4.40 5.25 24.77
CA PHE A 340 4.97 6.51 24.29
C PHE A 340 3.99 7.34 23.43
N PRO A 341 2.78 7.67 23.95
CA PRO A 341 1.86 8.53 23.23
C PRO A 341 2.49 9.91 23.02
N TYR A 342 2.08 10.58 21.95
CA TYR A 342 2.39 11.97 21.64
C TYR A 342 1.25 12.56 20.82
N ILE A 343 0.79 13.76 21.18
CA ILE A 343 -0.23 14.47 20.39
C ILE A 343 0.46 15.64 19.69
N SER A 344 0.39 15.69 18.36
CA SER A 344 0.94 16.83 17.61
C SER A 344 0.02 18.06 17.64
N SER A 345 0.53 19.21 17.22
CA SER A 345 -0.26 20.44 17.10
C SER A 345 -1.39 20.34 16.06
N GLU A 346 -1.32 19.37 15.15
CA GLU A 346 -2.40 19.04 14.19
C GLU A 346 -3.42 18.03 14.76
N ASN A 347 -3.36 17.74 16.06
CA ASN A 347 -4.26 16.81 16.76
C ASN A 347 -4.17 15.36 16.23
N ASN A 348 -2.96 14.93 15.89
CA ASN A 348 -2.65 13.54 15.57
C ASN A 348 -2.05 12.84 16.79
N LEU A 349 -2.59 11.67 17.15
CA LEU A 349 -2.02 10.78 18.16
C LEU A 349 -0.98 9.88 17.51
N TYR A 350 0.28 10.10 17.86
CA TYR A 350 1.37 9.18 17.61
C TYR A 350 1.58 8.28 18.84
N PHE A 351 1.90 7.01 18.62
CA PHE A 351 2.22 6.07 19.69
C PHE A 351 3.08 4.93 19.14
N ALA A 352 3.86 4.30 20.01
CA ALA A 352 4.60 3.09 19.66
C ALA A 352 3.78 1.85 20.03
N SER A 353 3.75 0.85 19.15
CA SER A 353 3.10 -0.43 19.42
C SER A 353 3.88 -1.60 18.85
N ASP A 354 3.87 -2.71 19.56
CA ASP A 354 4.40 -3.99 19.12
C ASP A 354 3.28 -5.01 18.79
N GLY A 355 2.01 -4.57 18.85
CA GLY A 355 0.81 -5.36 18.54
C GLY A 355 0.15 -5.03 17.21
N HIS A 356 0.26 -3.79 16.73
CA HIS A 356 -0.21 -3.43 15.39
C HIS A 356 0.70 -4.02 14.30
N VAL A 357 0.16 -4.18 13.08
CA VAL A 357 0.91 -4.76 11.97
C VAL A 357 2.04 -3.81 11.55
N GLY A 358 3.26 -4.18 11.92
CA GLY A 358 4.47 -3.40 11.64
C GLY A 358 5.64 -4.24 11.11
N LEU A 359 6.82 -3.63 11.13
CA LEU A 359 8.06 -4.09 10.52
C LEU A 359 8.99 -4.82 11.49
N GLY A 360 8.74 -4.75 12.79
CA GLY A 360 9.72 -5.20 13.78
C GLY A 360 9.15 -5.33 15.18
N GLY A 361 9.92 -4.82 16.16
CA GLY A 361 9.53 -4.71 17.55
C GLY A 361 8.48 -3.64 17.75
N LEU A 362 8.79 -2.62 18.56
CA LEU A 362 7.97 -1.40 18.60
C LEU A 362 8.04 -0.68 17.25
N ASP A 363 6.89 -0.32 16.70
CA ASP A 363 6.77 0.55 15.54
C ASP A 363 5.95 1.79 15.91
N ILE A 364 6.23 2.93 15.28
CA ILE A 364 5.48 4.18 15.49
C ILE A 364 4.26 4.19 14.56
N PHE A 365 3.09 4.42 15.15
CA PHE A 365 1.82 4.57 14.47
C PHE A 365 1.25 5.95 14.69
N VAL A 366 0.36 6.37 13.80
CA VAL A 366 -0.39 7.62 13.89
C VAL A 366 -1.88 7.36 13.69
N SER A 367 -2.72 8.04 14.45
CA SER A 367 -4.15 8.12 14.22
C SER A 367 -4.64 9.55 14.44
N LYS A 368 -5.55 10.01 13.59
CA LYS A 368 -6.15 11.33 13.75
C LYS A 368 -7.12 11.32 14.94
N VAL A 369 -7.00 12.27 15.84
CA VAL A 369 -7.98 12.47 16.90
C VAL A 369 -9.19 13.20 16.30
N LEU A 370 -10.36 12.57 16.38
CA LEU A 370 -11.64 13.03 15.86
C LEU A 370 -12.48 13.66 16.99
N GLU A 371 -13.68 14.13 16.64
CA GLU A 371 -14.66 14.62 17.63
C GLU A 371 -15.02 13.52 18.65
N ASP A 372 -15.39 13.94 19.86
CA ASP A 372 -15.77 13.08 20.99
C ASP A 372 -14.71 12.05 21.43
N ASN A 373 -13.42 12.37 21.25
CA ASN A 373 -12.29 11.47 21.52
C ASN A 373 -12.35 10.15 20.73
N ASN A 374 -12.97 10.17 19.55
CA ASN A 374 -12.84 9.07 18.59
C ASN A 374 -11.51 9.16 17.84
N PHE A 375 -11.10 8.06 17.24
CA PHE A 375 -9.83 7.98 16.52
C PHE A 375 -10.07 7.49 15.09
N GLY A 376 -9.31 8.07 14.16
CA GLY A 376 -9.25 7.59 12.78
C GLY A 376 -8.55 6.24 12.68
N GLU A 377 -8.36 5.79 11.44
CA GLU A 377 -7.55 4.61 11.16
C GLU A 377 -6.13 4.75 11.73
N VAL A 378 -5.62 3.67 12.33
CA VAL A 378 -4.24 3.59 12.80
C VAL A 378 -3.34 3.25 11.63
N ILE A 379 -2.43 4.16 11.31
CA ILE A 379 -1.52 4.06 10.17
C ILE A 379 -0.10 3.90 10.70
N ASN A 380 0.63 2.90 10.20
CA ASN A 380 2.05 2.76 10.47
C ASN A 380 2.82 3.90 9.76
N VAL A 381 3.66 4.65 10.49
CA VAL A 381 4.39 5.82 9.94
C VAL A 381 5.36 5.41 8.81
N GLY A 382 5.83 4.17 8.85
CA GLY A 382 6.57 3.52 7.78
C GLY A 382 8.06 3.86 7.71
N LYS A 383 8.75 3.27 6.73
CA LYS A 383 10.19 3.47 6.54
C LYS A 383 10.49 4.92 6.11
N PRO A 384 11.61 5.51 6.52
CA PRO A 384 12.67 4.94 7.37
C PRO A 384 12.51 5.24 8.87
N ILE A 385 11.36 5.81 9.30
CA ILE A 385 11.09 6.03 10.73
C ILE A 385 10.92 4.70 11.43
N ASN A 386 10.11 3.81 10.86
CA ASN A 386 10.00 2.44 11.31
C ASN A 386 10.98 1.54 10.53
N GLY A 387 11.49 0.52 11.20
CA GLY A 387 12.46 -0.44 10.75
C GLY A 387 12.24 -1.80 11.42
N PRO A 388 13.21 -2.73 11.31
CA PRO A 388 13.05 -4.06 11.87
C PRO A 388 13.22 -4.11 13.40
N THR A 389 13.77 -3.07 14.03
CA THR A 389 14.05 -3.04 15.47
C THR A 389 13.01 -2.21 16.23
N ASP A 390 13.26 -1.85 17.48
CA ASP A 390 12.35 -0.96 18.20
C ASP A 390 12.50 0.47 17.69
N ASP A 391 11.36 1.08 17.37
CA ASP A 391 11.18 2.46 16.96
C ASP A 391 10.05 3.06 17.80
N PHE A 392 10.40 4.03 18.64
CA PHE A 392 9.49 4.52 19.66
C PHE A 392 9.84 5.94 20.08
N THR A 393 8.92 6.58 20.81
CA THR A 393 8.88 8.04 20.95
C THR A 393 8.72 8.73 19.59
N PHE A 394 7.82 9.69 19.51
CA PHE A 394 7.75 10.57 18.35
C PHE A 394 7.43 11.97 18.83
N VAL A 395 8.15 12.97 18.34
CA VAL A 395 7.82 14.39 18.51
C VAL A 395 8.08 15.11 17.21
N ILE A 396 7.21 16.02 16.82
CA ILE A 396 7.37 16.81 15.58
C ILE A 396 6.93 18.25 15.81
N ASP A 397 7.70 19.18 15.30
CA ASP A 397 7.24 20.53 15.04
C ASP A 397 6.60 20.54 13.65
N GLU A 398 5.27 20.68 13.60
CA GLU A 398 4.50 20.64 12.36
C GLU A 398 4.80 21.83 11.43
N GLU A 399 5.28 22.96 11.96
CA GLU A 399 5.63 24.13 11.15
C GLU A 399 6.98 23.92 10.45
N SER A 400 8.02 23.57 11.22
CA SER A 400 9.36 23.35 10.65
C SER A 400 9.52 21.97 9.99
N ARG A 401 8.59 21.04 10.26
CA ARG A 401 8.61 19.62 9.88
C ARG A 401 9.87 18.90 10.35
N ILE A 402 10.43 19.37 11.46
CA ILE A 402 11.58 18.76 12.14
C ILE A 402 11.08 18.04 13.39
N GLY A 403 11.58 16.84 13.62
CA GLY A 403 11.16 16.05 14.76
C GLY A 403 12.23 15.08 15.25
N TYR A 404 11.88 14.30 16.26
CA TYR A 404 12.74 13.30 16.86
C TYR A 404 11.98 12.02 17.15
N PHE A 405 12.69 10.90 17.07
CA PHE A 405 12.24 9.59 17.55
C PHE A 405 13.43 8.84 18.17
N ALA A 406 13.19 7.74 18.85
CA ALA A 406 14.24 6.88 19.41
C ALA A 406 14.21 5.49 18.79
N SER A 407 15.39 4.85 18.70
CA SER A 407 15.51 3.51 18.13
C SER A 407 16.78 2.81 18.54
N ASN A 408 16.74 1.49 18.66
CA ASN A 408 17.91 0.62 18.83
C ASN A 408 18.45 0.06 17.50
N ARG A 409 18.14 0.76 16.39
CA ARG A 409 18.62 0.39 15.05
C ARG A 409 20.15 0.37 14.95
N LYS A 410 20.65 -0.49 14.07
CA LYS A 410 22.08 -0.58 13.73
C LYS A 410 22.61 0.76 13.22
N GLY A 411 23.83 1.11 13.64
CA GLY A 411 24.48 2.38 13.29
C GLY A 411 24.30 3.49 14.33
N GLY A 412 23.54 3.21 15.39
CA GLY A 412 23.46 4.00 16.60
C GLY A 412 24.76 4.07 17.42
N VAL A 413 24.78 4.91 18.45
CA VAL A 413 25.90 5.09 19.39
C VAL A 413 25.73 4.20 20.63
N GLY A 414 24.50 3.99 21.08
CA GLY A 414 24.17 3.33 22.35
C GLY A 414 23.15 2.19 22.20
N SER A 415 22.47 1.86 23.30
CA SER A 415 21.44 0.81 23.32
C SER A 415 20.16 1.29 22.63
N ASP A 416 19.71 2.50 22.96
CA ASP A 416 18.70 3.25 22.24
C ASP A 416 19.28 4.62 21.94
N ASP A 417 19.01 5.14 20.75
CA ASP A 417 19.53 6.42 20.30
C ASP A 417 18.40 7.33 19.86
N ILE A 418 18.55 8.63 20.14
CA ILE A 418 17.69 9.68 19.60
C ILE A 418 18.11 9.99 18.16
N TYR A 419 17.15 10.02 17.26
CA TYR A 419 17.33 10.41 15.86
C TYR A 419 16.54 11.68 15.58
N LEU A 420 17.19 12.64 14.94
CA LEU A 420 16.56 13.80 14.33
C LEU A 420 16.03 13.38 12.96
N PHE A 421 14.81 13.79 12.62
CA PHE A 421 14.31 13.70 11.26
C PHE A 421 13.83 15.05 10.74
N LYS A 422 13.93 15.23 9.42
CA LYS A 422 13.24 16.29 8.69
C LYS A 422 12.29 15.67 7.68
N LEU A 423 11.02 16.04 7.77
CA LEU A 423 9.97 15.53 6.93
C LEU A 423 9.77 16.47 5.73
N ARG A 424 9.81 15.92 4.51
CA ARG A 424 9.56 16.66 3.27
C ARG A 424 8.73 15.84 2.28
N PRO A 425 7.93 16.47 1.41
CA PRO A 425 7.28 15.73 0.33
C PRO A 425 8.32 15.14 -0.64
N LYS A 426 7.97 14.00 -1.24
CA LYS A 426 8.69 13.46 -2.41
C LYS A 426 8.62 14.46 -3.56
N THR A 427 9.72 14.64 -4.29
CA THR A 427 9.67 15.29 -5.59
C THR A 427 9.05 14.37 -6.64
N ILE A 428 8.67 14.89 -7.81
CA ILE A 428 8.12 14.07 -8.91
C ILE A 428 9.11 12.96 -9.30
N GLU A 429 10.41 13.23 -9.21
CA GLU A 429 11.47 12.28 -9.51
C GLU A 429 11.54 11.13 -8.50
N GLU A 430 11.14 11.38 -7.24
CA GLU A 430 11.15 10.42 -6.14
C GLU A 430 9.83 9.64 -6.00
N LEU A 431 8.81 9.98 -6.80
CA LEU A 431 7.56 9.24 -6.88
C LEU A 431 7.71 8.06 -7.85
N GLU A 432 7.31 6.88 -7.38
CA GLU A 432 7.29 5.65 -8.17
C GLU A 432 5.85 5.13 -8.29
N GLN A 433 5.49 4.65 -9.47
CA GLN A 433 4.26 3.90 -9.72
C GLN A 433 4.57 2.40 -9.72
N LEU A 434 3.71 1.64 -9.06
CA LEU A 434 3.82 0.19 -8.98
C LEU A 434 3.01 -0.45 -10.11
N VAL A 435 3.64 -1.31 -10.90
CA VAL A 435 2.99 -2.15 -11.91
C VAL A 435 3.29 -3.60 -11.55
N MET A 436 2.26 -4.38 -11.29
CA MET A 436 2.37 -5.77 -10.86
C MET A 436 1.32 -6.64 -11.53
N GLY A 437 1.50 -7.95 -11.47
CA GLY A 437 0.53 -8.88 -12.04
C GLY A 437 1.08 -10.29 -12.12
N LEU A 438 0.27 -11.19 -12.67
CA LEU A 438 0.59 -12.61 -12.84
C LEU A 438 0.86 -12.92 -14.30
N VAL A 439 1.88 -13.73 -14.57
CA VAL A 439 2.08 -14.35 -15.89
C VAL A 439 1.64 -15.81 -15.85
N THR A 440 0.76 -16.20 -16.76
CA THR A 440 0.18 -17.56 -16.82
C THR A 440 0.19 -18.13 -18.23
N ASP A 441 0.16 -19.45 -18.34
CA ASP A 441 -0.17 -20.14 -19.58
C ASP A 441 -1.63 -19.88 -19.93
N ALA A 442 -1.90 -19.44 -21.15
CA ALA A 442 -3.23 -19.02 -21.59
C ALA A 442 -4.25 -20.17 -21.66
N ASP A 443 -3.78 -21.41 -21.80
CA ASP A 443 -4.64 -22.58 -21.98
C ASP A 443 -4.82 -23.35 -20.66
N THR A 444 -3.76 -23.48 -19.85
CA THR A 444 -3.83 -24.19 -18.56
C THR A 444 -4.09 -23.28 -17.37
N ASN A 445 -3.89 -21.96 -17.52
CA ASN A 445 -3.81 -20.98 -16.43
C ASN A 445 -2.71 -21.28 -15.39
N GLU A 446 -1.77 -22.17 -15.70
CA GLU A 446 -0.62 -22.41 -14.82
C GLU A 446 0.30 -21.20 -14.80
N LYS A 447 0.81 -20.85 -13.62
CA LYS A 447 1.78 -19.77 -13.45
C LYS A 447 3.08 -20.06 -14.18
N ILE A 448 3.63 -19.04 -14.83
CA ILE A 448 4.92 -19.13 -15.52
C ILE A 448 5.97 -18.46 -14.63
N VAL A 449 6.88 -19.26 -14.09
CA VAL A 449 7.99 -18.82 -13.23
C VAL A 449 9.17 -18.38 -14.11
N GLY A 450 9.87 -17.30 -13.74
CA GLY A 450 10.98 -16.77 -14.51
C GLY A 450 10.63 -16.14 -15.87
N ALA A 451 9.35 -15.85 -16.15
CA ALA A 451 8.97 -15.07 -17.32
C ALA A 451 9.53 -13.65 -17.21
N LYS A 452 10.13 -13.14 -18.28
CA LYS A 452 10.64 -11.78 -18.32
C LYS A 452 9.50 -10.83 -18.66
N VAL A 453 9.33 -9.81 -17.82
CA VAL A 453 8.29 -8.79 -17.97
C VAL A 453 8.98 -7.44 -18.16
N THR A 454 8.65 -6.75 -19.24
CA THR A 454 9.31 -5.52 -19.69
C THR A 454 8.28 -4.42 -19.89
N ILE A 455 8.53 -3.23 -19.35
CA ILE A 455 7.75 -2.02 -19.63
C ILE A 455 8.50 -1.19 -20.67
N LEU A 456 7.80 -0.89 -21.75
CA LEU A 456 8.25 -0.15 -22.91
C LEU A 456 7.52 1.19 -22.98
N ASP A 457 8.21 2.23 -23.44
CA ASP A 457 7.57 3.50 -23.80
C ASP A 457 6.95 3.47 -25.20
N GLN A 458 6.44 4.63 -25.64
CA GLN A 458 5.79 4.79 -26.94
C GLN A 458 6.74 4.56 -28.14
N ASP A 459 8.05 4.71 -27.92
CA ASP A 459 9.11 4.49 -28.92
C ASP A 459 9.69 3.06 -28.81
N LEU A 460 9.00 2.18 -28.07
CA LEU A 460 9.40 0.79 -27.77
C LEU A 460 10.75 0.67 -27.07
N GLN A 461 11.20 1.73 -26.38
CA GLN A 461 12.41 1.68 -25.57
C GLN A 461 12.11 1.09 -24.20
N VAL A 462 13.03 0.27 -23.71
CA VAL A 462 12.90 -0.35 -22.39
C VAL A 462 13.02 0.70 -21.30
N LYS A 463 11.98 0.82 -20.48
CA LYS A 463 11.97 1.65 -19.28
C LYS A 463 12.36 0.87 -18.04
N LYS A 464 11.87 -0.36 -17.91
CA LYS A 464 12.13 -1.24 -16.77
C LYS A 464 11.80 -2.68 -17.13
N ASP A 465 12.50 -3.64 -16.54
CA ASP A 465 12.17 -5.06 -16.62
C ASP A 465 12.37 -5.78 -15.28
N THR A 466 11.81 -6.99 -15.20
CA THR A 466 11.94 -7.91 -14.06
C THR A 466 11.64 -9.35 -14.52
N LEU A 467 11.83 -10.32 -13.62
CA LEU A 467 11.39 -11.69 -13.80
C LEU A 467 10.23 -12.00 -12.84
N THR A 468 9.35 -12.89 -13.23
CA THR A 468 8.32 -13.42 -12.31
C THR A 468 8.92 -14.33 -11.25
N ASP A 469 8.39 -14.27 -10.04
CA ASP A 469 8.79 -15.09 -8.89
C ASP A 469 8.25 -16.56 -8.96
N ASP A 470 8.41 -17.31 -7.87
CA ASP A 470 7.93 -18.69 -7.71
C ASP A 470 6.40 -18.83 -7.66
N LEU A 471 5.69 -17.70 -7.57
CA LEU A 471 4.24 -17.58 -7.70
C LEU A 471 3.81 -17.11 -9.09
N GLY A 472 4.74 -16.82 -10.00
CA GLY A 472 4.47 -16.26 -11.33
C GLY A 472 4.14 -14.77 -11.31
N ILE A 473 4.39 -14.10 -10.18
CA ILE A 473 4.06 -12.69 -9.95
C ILE A 473 5.26 -11.83 -10.33
N PHE A 474 5.02 -10.69 -10.97
CA PHE A 474 6.03 -9.65 -11.20
C PHE A 474 5.68 -8.36 -10.46
N GLU A 475 6.70 -7.59 -10.09
CA GLU A 475 6.58 -6.24 -9.54
C GLU A 475 7.59 -5.30 -10.21
N LEU A 476 7.12 -4.17 -10.74
CA LEU A 476 7.92 -3.15 -11.41
C LEU A 476 7.62 -1.77 -10.83
N LYS A 477 8.68 -1.03 -10.48
CA LYS A 477 8.60 0.36 -10.02
C LYS A 477 9.06 1.31 -11.10
N LEU A 478 8.18 2.22 -11.50
CA LEU A 478 8.43 3.20 -12.55
C LEU A 478 8.48 4.61 -11.97
N SER A 479 9.57 5.33 -12.20
CA SER A 479 9.66 6.75 -11.85
C SER A 479 8.59 7.57 -12.60
N GLN A 480 8.02 8.56 -11.92
CA GLN A 480 7.11 9.53 -12.54
C GLN A 480 7.81 10.62 -13.34
N LYS A 481 9.16 10.67 -13.37
CA LYS A 481 9.94 11.66 -14.12
C LYS A 481 9.55 11.78 -15.60
N ASP A 482 9.07 10.68 -16.19
CA ASP A 482 8.71 10.60 -17.60
C ASP A 482 7.29 11.13 -17.91
N LEU A 483 6.48 11.47 -16.90
CA LEU A 483 5.07 11.92 -17.03
C LEU A 483 4.95 13.45 -17.20
N LYS A 484 5.70 14.02 -18.15
CA LYS A 484 5.81 15.48 -18.34
C LYS A 484 4.50 16.15 -18.77
N ASP A 485 3.61 15.43 -19.46
CA ASP A 485 2.34 15.88 -20.04
C ASP A 485 1.09 15.40 -19.27
N GLY A 486 1.26 14.79 -18.10
CA GLY A 486 0.17 14.39 -17.20
C GLY A 486 -0.30 12.95 -17.38
N SER A 487 -0.10 12.35 -18.56
CA SER A 487 -0.32 10.92 -18.77
C SER A 487 0.47 10.34 -19.94
N VAL A 488 1.07 9.16 -19.78
CA VAL A 488 1.84 8.47 -20.82
C VAL A 488 1.27 7.06 -21.02
N GLU A 489 0.96 6.71 -22.26
CA GLU A 489 0.64 5.32 -22.63
C GLU A 489 1.92 4.50 -22.59
N SER A 490 1.89 3.36 -21.91
CA SER A 490 3.01 2.43 -21.77
C SER A 490 2.57 1.04 -22.20
N THR A 491 3.52 0.26 -22.72
CA THR A 491 3.29 -1.14 -23.10
C THR A 491 4.01 -2.04 -22.11
N ILE A 492 3.35 -3.08 -21.63
CA ILE A 492 3.97 -4.15 -20.85
C ILE A 492 4.01 -5.41 -21.71
N ARG A 493 5.19 -6.01 -21.84
CA ARG A 493 5.44 -7.24 -22.59
C ARG A 493 5.89 -8.33 -21.63
N ALA A 494 5.32 -9.52 -21.74
CA ALA A 494 5.87 -10.72 -21.10
C ALA A 494 6.41 -11.70 -22.16
N GLU A 495 7.55 -12.31 -21.87
CA GLU A 495 8.22 -13.31 -22.70
C GLU A 495 8.76 -14.46 -21.84
N SER A 496 8.69 -15.69 -22.35
CA SER A 496 9.23 -16.89 -21.70
C SER A 496 9.62 -17.91 -22.76
N GLU A 497 10.63 -18.72 -22.48
CA GLU A 497 11.10 -19.75 -23.41
C GLU A 497 9.99 -20.76 -23.72
N GLY A 498 9.77 -21.04 -25.01
CA GLY A 498 8.71 -21.94 -25.47
C GLY A 498 7.32 -21.31 -25.53
N TYR A 499 7.19 -20.00 -25.28
CA TYR A 499 5.94 -19.26 -25.41
C TYR A 499 6.04 -18.11 -26.43
N VAL A 500 4.91 -17.77 -27.06
CA VAL A 500 4.75 -16.56 -27.85
C VAL A 500 4.64 -15.36 -26.90
N PRO A 501 5.46 -14.31 -27.05
CA PRO A 501 5.35 -13.10 -26.24
C PRO A 501 3.98 -12.45 -26.36
N ASN A 502 3.50 -11.85 -25.26
CA ASN A 502 2.23 -11.12 -25.25
C ASN A 502 2.40 -9.73 -24.63
N GLU A 503 1.57 -8.79 -25.08
CA GLU A 503 1.66 -7.38 -24.73
C GLU A 503 0.30 -6.81 -24.32
N GLU A 504 0.31 -5.93 -23.33
CA GLU A 504 -0.83 -5.12 -22.92
C GLU A 504 -0.43 -3.65 -22.88
N THR A 505 -1.35 -2.74 -23.22
CA THR A 505 -1.13 -1.30 -23.07
C THR A 505 -1.91 -0.75 -21.90
N PHE A 506 -1.31 0.21 -21.18
CA PHE A 506 -1.93 0.88 -20.05
C PHE A 506 -1.54 2.35 -20.00
N LEU A 507 -2.46 3.17 -19.49
CA LEU A 507 -2.24 4.61 -19.36
C LEU A 507 -1.73 4.93 -17.96
N ARG A 508 -0.51 5.43 -17.87
CA ARG A 508 0.06 5.96 -16.62
C ARG A 508 -0.33 7.41 -16.47
N THR A 509 -0.83 7.81 -15.31
CA THR A 509 -1.17 9.21 -14.99
C THR A 509 -0.29 9.73 -13.85
N ARG A 510 -0.39 11.01 -13.47
CA ARG A 510 0.28 11.51 -12.25
C ARG A 510 -0.38 11.04 -10.94
N GLU A 511 -1.55 10.40 -11.01
CA GLU A 511 -2.15 9.78 -9.83
C GLU A 511 -1.28 8.57 -9.43
N ILE A 512 -1.02 8.43 -8.12
CA ILE A 512 -0.22 7.32 -7.59
C ILE A 512 -1.14 6.09 -7.53
N ASP A 513 -1.27 5.43 -8.67
CA ASP A 513 -2.02 4.19 -8.81
C ASP A 513 -1.08 2.98 -8.82
N THR A 514 -1.57 1.87 -8.30
CA THR A 514 -0.99 0.55 -8.54
C THR A 514 -1.72 -0.10 -9.71
N PHE A 515 -0.97 -0.49 -10.73
CA PHE A 515 -1.51 -1.18 -11.91
C PHE A 515 -1.41 -2.69 -11.71
N PHE A 516 -2.54 -3.38 -11.78
CA PHE A 516 -2.61 -4.84 -11.80
C PHE A 516 -2.85 -5.34 -13.24
N ILE A 517 -1.82 -5.90 -13.87
CA ILE A 517 -1.86 -6.34 -15.28
C ILE A 517 -1.42 -7.80 -15.36
N ASN A 518 -2.39 -8.70 -15.52
CA ASN A 518 -2.11 -10.11 -15.76
C ASN A 518 -1.86 -10.35 -17.25
N ILE A 519 -0.83 -11.14 -17.58
CA ILE A 519 -0.46 -11.45 -18.95
C ILE A 519 -0.52 -12.96 -19.15
N GLN A 520 -1.22 -13.39 -20.18
CA GLN A 520 -1.30 -14.79 -20.57
C GLN A 520 -0.40 -15.06 -21.76
N LEU A 521 0.47 -16.07 -21.67
CA LEU A 521 1.35 -16.51 -22.75
C LEU A 521 0.86 -17.84 -23.33
N ARG A 522 0.95 -17.99 -24.65
CA ARG A 522 0.59 -19.24 -25.35
C ARG A 522 1.84 -20.01 -25.73
N LYS A 523 1.83 -21.35 -25.60
CA LYS A 523 2.97 -22.18 -26.02
C LYS A 523 3.16 -22.15 -27.53
N VAL A 524 4.41 -22.15 -27.96
CA VAL A 524 4.78 -22.26 -29.38
C VAL A 524 4.43 -23.66 -29.89
N GLY A 525 3.74 -23.76 -31.03
CA GLY A 525 3.49 -25.02 -31.73
C GLY A 525 2.19 -25.75 -31.36
N VAL A 526 1.17 -25.05 -30.83
CA VAL A 526 -0.17 -25.64 -30.67
C VAL A 526 -0.84 -25.79 -32.06
N PRO A 527 -1.32 -26.99 -32.45
CA PRO A 527 -1.91 -27.21 -33.77
C PRO A 527 -3.14 -26.32 -34.02
N GLY A 528 -3.09 -25.49 -35.06
CA GLY A 528 -4.19 -24.60 -35.49
C GLY A 528 -3.93 -23.09 -35.35
N ASP A 529 -2.70 -22.68 -35.05
CA ASP A 529 -2.31 -21.26 -34.93
C ASP A 529 -1.92 -20.62 -36.29
N PRO A 530 -2.54 -19.51 -36.72
CA PRO A 530 -2.11 -18.74 -37.88
C PRO A 530 -0.83 -17.90 -37.67
N GLU A 531 -0.29 -17.82 -36.45
CA GLU A 531 0.97 -17.13 -36.14
C GLU A 531 2.17 -18.08 -35.94
N ASP A 532 2.00 -19.40 -36.15
CA ASP A 532 3.12 -20.35 -36.19
C ASP A 532 3.92 -20.18 -37.50
N PRO A 533 5.20 -19.74 -37.45
CA PRO A 533 6.03 -19.61 -38.64
C PRO A 533 6.32 -20.94 -39.36
N ASN A 534 5.98 -22.09 -38.76
CA ASN A 534 6.15 -23.42 -39.35
C ASN A 534 4.86 -24.06 -39.90
N ASN A 535 3.74 -23.33 -39.98
CA ASN A 535 2.49 -23.85 -40.50
C ASN A 535 2.55 -24.08 -42.03
N LYS A 536 3.06 -25.23 -42.46
CA LYS A 536 3.15 -25.66 -43.85
C LYS A 536 1.80 -26.13 -44.39
N ASN A 537 1.09 -25.25 -45.09
CA ASN A 537 0.07 -25.63 -46.08
C ASN A 537 -0.01 -24.58 -47.21
N VAL A 538 0.93 -24.66 -48.16
CA VAL A 538 0.80 -24.03 -49.49
C VAL A 538 1.26 -25.07 -50.52
N THR A 539 0.36 -25.48 -51.41
CA THR A 539 0.62 -26.42 -52.50
C THR A 539 1.16 -25.64 -53.71
N ILE A 540 2.32 -26.04 -54.25
CA ILE A 540 2.87 -25.51 -55.52
C ILE A 540 2.50 -26.48 -56.64
N ASN A 541 1.84 -26.01 -57.69
CA ASN A 541 1.60 -26.79 -58.91
C ASN A 541 2.81 -26.73 -59.84
N VAL A 542 3.24 -27.89 -60.34
CA VAL A 542 4.40 -28.10 -61.23
C VAL A 542 3.91 -28.24 -62.69
N GLY A 543 4.64 -27.65 -63.64
CA GLY A 543 4.40 -27.78 -65.09
C GLY A 543 5.01 -29.05 -65.72
N ALA A 544 4.53 -29.41 -66.90
CA ALA A 544 4.50 -30.78 -67.46
C ALA A 544 5.79 -31.35 -68.09
N ASP A 545 6.98 -30.90 -67.71
CA ASP A 545 8.26 -31.54 -68.08
C ASP A 545 9.17 -31.87 -66.87
N GLY A 546 8.67 -31.65 -65.66
CA GLY A 546 9.26 -32.20 -64.44
C GLY A 546 10.56 -31.53 -63.97
N ASN A 547 10.94 -30.36 -64.49
CA ASN A 547 12.06 -29.59 -63.94
C ASN A 547 11.67 -28.15 -63.52
N PRO A 548 12.12 -27.68 -62.34
CA PRO A 548 12.04 -26.27 -61.98
C PRO A 548 13.07 -25.46 -62.78
N VAL A 549 12.63 -24.44 -63.52
CA VAL A 549 13.53 -23.56 -64.26
C VAL A 549 14.04 -22.46 -63.33
N VAL A 550 15.35 -22.49 -63.06
CA VAL A 550 16.15 -21.37 -62.53
C VAL A 550 17.15 -20.99 -63.61
N ALA A 551 17.33 -19.69 -63.86
CA ALA A 551 18.46 -19.16 -64.64
C ALA A 551 19.33 -18.23 -63.78
N THR A 552 20.40 -18.84 -63.27
CA THR A 552 21.80 -18.41 -62.91
C THR A 552 22.26 -16.97 -63.20
N ASN A 553 22.80 -16.19 -62.22
CA ASN A 553 24.21 -16.06 -61.68
C ASN A 553 25.19 -15.24 -62.56
N PRO A 554 26.35 -14.65 -62.11
CA PRO A 554 26.99 -14.56 -60.76
C PRO A 554 27.74 -13.23 -60.36
N ASP A 555 28.22 -13.17 -59.10
CA ASP A 555 29.53 -12.65 -58.60
C ASP A 555 29.74 -11.24 -57.95
N THR A 556 30.54 -11.31 -56.86
CA THR A 556 31.32 -10.31 -56.09
C THR A 556 30.68 -9.46 -54.96
N THR A 557 31.13 -9.75 -53.73
CA THR A 557 31.11 -8.87 -52.53
C THR A 557 32.15 -7.73 -52.63
N PRO A 558 32.26 -6.78 -51.68
CA PRO A 558 31.28 -6.17 -50.77
C PRO A 558 31.26 -4.63 -50.92
N ASN A 559 30.16 -3.92 -50.59
CA ASN A 559 30.19 -2.59 -49.93
C ASN A 559 28.79 -1.96 -49.86
N ASN A 560 28.44 -1.52 -48.63
CA ASN A 560 27.34 -0.65 -48.21
C ASN A 560 25.88 -1.03 -48.59
N PRO A 561 24.95 -1.02 -47.62
CA PRO A 561 23.55 -1.33 -47.88
C PRO A 561 22.82 -0.14 -48.52
N PRO A 562 22.09 -0.31 -49.63
CA PRO A 562 21.04 0.60 -50.01
C PRO A 562 19.70 0.09 -49.48
N SER A 563 19.13 0.89 -48.58
CA SER A 563 17.69 1.13 -48.37
C SER A 563 16.73 0.41 -49.33
N THR A 564 15.93 -0.50 -48.80
CA THR A 564 14.71 -1.00 -49.45
C THR A 564 13.50 -0.30 -48.85
N GLN A 565 12.97 0.71 -49.55
CA GLN A 565 11.59 1.14 -49.34
C GLN A 565 10.64 0.06 -49.89
N PRO A 566 9.53 -0.26 -49.20
CA PRO A 566 8.50 -1.14 -49.73
C PRO A 566 7.85 -0.53 -50.97
N THR A 567 7.80 -1.28 -52.07
CA THR A 567 7.11 -0.90 -53.30
C THR A 567 5.59 -0.87 -53.08
N THR A 568 4.97 0.29 -53.31
CA THR A 568 3.52 0.52 -53.27
C THR A 568 2.81 -0.30 -54.35
N PRO A 569 1.66 -0.95 -54.07
CA PRO A 569 0.89 -1.64 -55.10
C PRO A 569 0.40 -0.65 -56.17
N VAL A 570 0.80 -0.87 -57.43
CA VAL A 570 0.38 -0.06 -58.57
C VAL A 570 -1.06 -0.44 -58.93
N VAL A 571 -2.01 0.40 -58.56
CA VAL A 571 -3.41 0.28 -58.96
C VAL A 571 -3.55 0.83 -60.38
N THR A 572 -3.88 -0.01 -61.36
CA THR A 572 -3.97 0.38 -62.79
C THR A 572 -5.35 0.89 -63.21
N THR A 573 -6.38 0.78 -62.35
CA THR A 573 -7.75 1.23 -62.62
C THR A 573 -8.36 1.94 -61.43
N GLU A 574 -9.03 3.06 -61.66
CA GLU A 574 -9.65 3.88 -60.62
C GLU A 574 -10.79 3.14 -59.89
N PRO A 575 -10.85 3.15 -58.53
CA PRO A 575 -11.92 2.47 -57.79
C PRO A 575 -13.32 3.01 -58.14
N SER A 576 -14.25 2.10 -58.44
CA SER A 576 -15.62 2.46 -58.82
C SER A 576 -16.54 2.62 -57.62
N ILE A 577 -17.58 3.45 -57.75
CA ILE A 577 -18.59 3.64 -56.69
C ILE A 577 -19.28 2.30 -56.38
N GLY A 578 -19.31 1.93 -55.11
CA GLY A 578 -19.90 0.69 -54.59
C GLY A 578 -18.91 -0.44 -54.32
N GLU A 579 -17.65 -0.32 -54.76
CA GLU A 579 -16.63 -1.35 -54.53
C GLU A 579 -16.02 -1.27 -53.12
N ASP A 580 -15.60 -2.43 -52.60
CA ASP A 580 -14.81 -2.52 -51.36
C ASP A 580 -13.33 -2.39 -51.67
N LEU A 581 -12.76 -1.25 -51.28
CA LEU A 581 -11.39 -0.87 -51.60
C LEU A 581 -10.37 -1.89 -51.06
N ALA A 582 -10.63 -2.54 -49.93
CA ALA A 582 -9.74 -3.58 -49.42
C ALA A 582 -9.65 -4.80 -50.35
N LYS A 583 -10.74 -5.13 -51.06
CA LYS A 583 -10.78 -6.23 -52.03
C LYS A 583 -10.12 -5.85 -53.35
N VAL A 584 -10.38 -4.63 -53.84
CA VAL A 584 -9.75 -4.09 -55.06
C VAL A 584 -8.22 -4.10 -54.93
N LEU A 585 -7.73 -3.79 -53.73
CA LEU A 585 -6.30 -3.76 -53.40
C LEU A 585 -5.73 -5.12 -52.94
N GLN A 586 -6.54 -6.18 -52.92
CA GLN A 586 -6.17 -7.52 -52.46
C GLN A 586 -5.51 -7.53 -51.07
N LEU A 587 -6.03 -6.71 -50.14
CA LEU A 587 -5.47 -6.57 -48.79
C LEU A 587 -5.86 -7.74 -47.90
N LYS A 588 -5.06 -7.97 -46.85
CA LYS A 588 -5.49 -8.86 -45.76
C LYS A 588 -6.70 -8.22 -45.04
N PRO A 589 -7.70 -9.01 -44.63
CA PRO A 589 -8.88 -8.46 -43.96
C PRO A 589 -8.54 -7.72 -42.67
N ILE A 590 -9.23 -6.59 -42.44
CA ILE A 590 -9.03 -5.77 -41.24
C ILE A 590 -9.86 -6.35 -40.09
N TYR A 591 -9.20 -7.09 -39.20
CA TYR A 591 -9.84 -7.79 -38.10
C TYR A 591 -9.73 -7.06 -36.75
N PHE A 592 -10.65 -7.42 -35.84
CA PHE A 592 -10.62 -7.01 -34.42
C PHE A 592 -10.61 -8.21 -33.48
N ASN A 593 -9.97 -8.03 -32.32
CA ASN A 593 -10.00 -8.99 -31.23
C ASN A 593 -11.41 -9.08 -30.61
N PHE A 594 -11.70 -10.22 -29.96
CA PHE A 594 -12.99 -10.42 -29.28
C PHE A 594 -13.23 -9.31 -28.25
N ASP A 595 -14.43 -8.74 -28.27
CA ASP A 595 -14.87 -7.67 -27.37
C ASP A 595 -14.06 -6.34 -27.40
N LYS A 596 -13.18 -6.17 -28.38
CA LYS A 596 -12.31 -4.99 -28.49
C LYS A 596 -12.57 -4.16 -29.74
N SER A 597 -12.22 -2.87 -29.69
CA SER A 597 -12.31 -1.93 -30.81
C SER A 597 -10.99 -1.21 -31.16
N ASN A 598 -9.88 -1.55 -30.50
CA ASN A 598 -8.56 -1.04 -30.86
C ASN A 598 -8.06 -1.66 -32.17
N ILE A 599 -7.35 -0.87 -32.99
CA ILE A 599 -6.77 -1.33 -34.25
C ILE A 599 -5.55 -2.20 -33.94
N ARG A 600 -5.60 -3.48 -34.32
CA ARG A 600 -4.49 -4.43 -34.19
C ARG A 600 -3.29 -4.00 -35.03
N TYR A 601 -2.09 -4.47 -34.68
CA TYR A 601 -0.88 -4.10 -35.42
C TYR A 601 -0.90 -4.57 -36.89
N ASP A 602 -1.28 -5.83 -37.13
CA ASP A 602 -1.47 -6.36 -38.49
C ASP A 602 -2.48 -5.54 -39.31
N ALA A 603 -3.57 -5.11 -38.68
CA ALA A 603 -4.56 -4.22 -39.28
C ALA A 603 -3.99 -2.83 -39.61
N LYS A 604 -3.06 -2.28 -38.82
CA LYS A 604 -2.41 -0.98 -39.11
C LYS A 604 -1.64 -1.04 -40.43
N LEU A 605 -0.91 -2.13 -40.69
CA LEU A 605 -0.11 -2.31 -41.91
C LEU A 605 -0.98 -2.30 -43.17
N GLU A 606 -2.17 -2.88 -43.10
CA GLU A 606 -3.11 -2.91 -44.22
C GLU A 606 -3.88 -1.60 -44.37
N LEU A 607 -4.25 -0.94 -43.26
CA LEU A 607 -4.87 0.39 -43.28
C LEU A 607 -3.95 1.45 -43.88
N ASP A 608 -2.63 1.38 -43.65
CA ASP A 608 -1.67 2.29 -44.25
C ASP A 608 -1.67 2.20 -45.78
N LYS A 609 -1.93 1.02 -46.37
CA LYS A 609 -2.07 0.88 -47.84
C LYS A 609 -3.34 1.55 -48.36
N ILE A 610 -4.44 1.49 -47.60
CA ILE A 610 -5.68 2.22 -47.92
C ILE A 610 -5.44 3.73 -47.90
N VAL A 611 -4.69 4.24 -46.92
CA VAL A 611 -4.30 5.65 -46.84
C VAL A 611 -3.55 6.08 -48.10
N GLU A 612 -2.55 5.32 -48.54
CA GLU A 612 -1.75 5.69 -49.72
C GLU A 612 -2.61 5.77 -51.00
N VAL A 613 -3.55 4.84 -51.19
CA VAL A 613 -4.47 4.87 -52.34
C VAL A 613 -5.43 6.05 -52.25
N MET A 614 -5.94 6.37 -51.06
CA MET A 614 -6.80 7.54 -50.88
C MET A 614 -6.07 8.89 -51.07
N LYS A 615 -4.76 8.93 -50.81
CA LYS A 615 -3.90 10.08 -51.16
C LYS A 615 -3.70 10.17 -52.67
N GLN A 616 -3.47 9.03 -53.33
CA GLN A 616 -3.27 8.95 -54.78
C GLN A 616 -4.51 9.36 -55.57
N TYR A 617 -5.71 9.06 -55.06
CA TYR A 617 -6.99 9.43 -55.67
C TYR A 617 -7.80 10.37 -54.76
N PRO A 618 -7.52 11.69 -54.75
CA PRO A 618 -8.16 12.66 -53.85
C PRO A 618 -9.69 12.79 -53.96
N GLN A 619 -10.27 12.32 -55.06
CA GLN A 619 -11.70 12.32 -55.35
C GLN A 619 -12.45 11.15 -54.70
N VAL A 620 -11.75 10.11 -54.26
CA VAL A 620 -12.37 8.92 -53.65
C VAL A 620 -12.87 9.26 -52.25
N ILE A 621 -14.15 9.01 -52.00
CA ILE A 621 -14.77 9.10 -50.68
C ILE A 621 -15.21 7.71 -50.27
N ILE A 622 -14.90 7.31 -49.03
CA ILE A 622 -15.23 5.97 -48.52
C ILE A 622 -16.17 5.99 -47.31
N ASP A 623 -16.92 4.90 -47.15
CA ASP A 623 -17.74 4.56 -45.98
C ASP A 623 -17.17 3.29 -45.33
N VAL A 624 -16.67 3.43 -44.10
CA VAL A 624 -16.12 2.33 -43.30
C VAL A 624 -17.25 1.60 -42.58
N ARG A 625 -17.46 0.34 -42.94
CA ARG A 625 -18.50 -0.50 -42.35
C ARG A 625 -17.87 -1.53 -41.43
N SER A 626 -18.12 -1.43 -40.13
CA SER A 626 -17.55 -2.36 -39.15
C SER A 626 -18.61 -3.30 -38.59
N HIS A 627 -18.19 -4.53 -38.26
CA HIS A 627 -19.07 -5.62 -37.86
C HIS A 627 -18.56 -6.35 -36.60
N THR A 628 -19.46 -7.10 -35.95
CA THR A 628 -19.15 -8.01 -34.84
C THR A 628 -19.46 -9.46 -35.22
N ASP A 629 -19.01 -10.39 -34.37
CA ASP A 629 -19.56 -11.75 -34.40
C ASP A 629 -20.86 -11.80 -33.59
N SER A 630 -21.52 -12.96 -33.63
CA SER A 630 -22.83 -13.23 -33.01
C SER A 630 -22.82 -13.35 -31.48
N ARG A 631 -21.65 -13.26 -30.83
CA ARG A 631 -21.58 -13.40 -29.38
C ARG A 631 -21.79 -12.04 -28.74
N GLY A 632 -22.90 -11.91 -28.02
CA GLY A 632 -23.27 -10.69 -27.32
C GLY A 632 -24.75 -10.39 -27.51
N ARG A 633 -25.22 -9.28 -26.93
CA ARG A 633 -26.56 -8.75 -27.24
C ARG A 633 -26.46 -7.84 -28.46
N ASP A 634 -27.46 -7.82 -29.32
CA ASP A 634 -27.50 -7.03 -30.56
C ASP A 634 -27.17 -5.55 -30.30
N ILE A 635 -27.73 -4.96 -29.24
CA ILE A 635 -27.48 -3.56 -28.84
C ILE A 635 -26.00 -3.33 -28.48
N TYR A 636 -25.40 -4.28 -27.78
CA TYR A 636 -23.99 -4.23 -27.41
C TYR A 636 -23.10 -4.35 -28.66
N ASN A 637 -23.42 -5.30 -29.54
CA ASN A 637 -22.70 -5.55 -30.77
C ASN A 637 -22.82 -4.36 -31.75
N MET A 638 -23.98 -3.72 -31.81
CA MET A 638 -24.16 -2.46 -32.53
C MET A 638 -23.25 -1.35 -31.96
N ALA A 639 -23.22 -1.15 -30.64
CA ALA A 639 -22.33 -0.17 -30.02
C ALA A 639 -20.84 -0.48 -30.23
N LEU A 640 -20.44 -1.75 -30.13
CA LEU A 640 -19.06 -2.19 -30.33
C LEU A 640 -18.61 -2.00 -31.79
N SER A 641 -19.45 -2.35 -32.75
CA SER A 641 -19.16 -2.11 -34.17
C SER A 641 -19.04 -0.62 -34.50
N ASN A 642 -19.84 0.25 -33.88
CA ASN A 642 -19.70 1.71 -34.04
C ASN A 642 -18.36 2.21 -33.48
N ARG A 643 -17.91 1.70 -32.32
CA ARG A 643 -16.58 2.03 -31.79
C ARG A 643 -15.45 1.59 -32.73
N ARG A 644 -15.59 0.44 -33.38
CA ARG A 644 -14.62 -0.08 -34.37
C ARG A 644 -14.56 0.81 -35.62
N ALA A 645 -15.73 1.21 -36.15
CA ALA A 645 -15.80 2.13 -37.28
C ALA A 645 -15.12 3.45 -36.92
N ASN A 646 -15.45 4.04 -35.77
CA ASN A 646 -14.84 5.29 -35.31
C ASN A 646 -13.33 5.18 -35.10
N ALA A 647 -12.84 4.07 -34.53
CA ALA A 647 -11.40 3.84 -34.36
C ALA A 647 -10.68 3.75 -35.71
N THR A 648 -11.30 3.13 -36.70
CA THR A 648 -10.76 3.01 -38.06
C THR A 648 -10.74 4.37 -38.77
N VAL A 649 -11.84 5.14 -38.69
CA VAL A 649 -11.93 6.50 -39.25
C VAL A 649 -10.90 7.42 -38.59
N ALA A 650 -10.77 7.37 -37.27
CA ALA A 650 -9.79 8.16 -36.52
C ALA A 650 -8.36 7.82 -36.94
N TYR A 651 -8.07 6.54 -37.20
CA TYR A 651 -6.77 6.11 -37.70
C TYR A 651 -6.45 6.70 -39.09
N LEU A 652 -7.36 6.56 -40.06
CA LEU A 652 -7.17 7.08 -41.42
C LEU A 652 -7.05 8.62 -41.43
N THR A 653 -7.84 9.30 -40.60
CA THR A 653 -7.78 10.76 -40.43
C THR A 653 -6.44 11.19 -39.84
N LYS A 654 -5.97 10.51 -38.78
CA LYS A 654 -4.65 10.76 -38.17
C LYS A 654 -3.50 10.58 -39.17
N LYS A 655 -3.67 9.69 -40.16
CA LYS A 655 -2.70 9.44 -41.23
C LYS A 655 -2.80 10.40 -42.43
N GLY A 656 -3.64 11.44 -42.32
CA GLY A 656 -3.66 12.57 -43.23
C GLY A 656 -4.77 12.55 -44.29
N ILE A 657 -5.74 11.64 -44.20
CA ILE A 657 -6.95 11.70 -45.04
C ILE A 657 -7.95 12.69 -44.44
N SER A 658 -8.54 13.57 -45.26
CA SER A 658 -9.46 14.58 -44.73
C SER A 658 -10.74 13.94 -44.18
N PRO A 659 -11.26 14.40 -43.02
CA PRO A 659 -12.46 13.84 -42.40
C PRO A 659 -13.69 13.84 -43.30
N GLU A 660 -13.79 14.82 -44.21
CA GLU A 660 -14.91 14.95 -45.15
C GLU A 660 -14.95 13.83 -46.20
N ARG A 661 -13.85 13.08 -46.34
CA ARG A 661 -13.69 11.98 -47.30
C ARG A 661 -13.93 10.60 -46.70
N ILE A 662 -14.17 10.51 -45.39
CA ILE A 662 -14.33 9.24 -44.69
C ILE A 662 -15.56 9.33 -43.78
N THR A 663 -16.49 8.42 -43.99
CA THR A 663 -17.59 8.16 -43.05
C THR A 663 -17.40 6.79 -42.41
N GLY A 664 -18.05 6.55 -41.27
CA GLY A 664 -17.96 5.26 -40.58
C GLY A 664 -19.26 4.90 -39.88
N LYS A 665 -19.68 3.63 -40.02
CA LYS A 665 -20.88 3.09 -39.38
C LYS A 665 -20.68 1.65 -38.93
N GLY A 666 -21.17 1.36 -37.73
CA GLY A 666 -21.29 0.01 -37.20
C GLY A 666 -22.59 -0.67 -37.64
N TYR A 667 -22.51 -1.96 -37.94
CA TYR A 667 -23.65 -2.80 -38.34
C TYR A 667 -23.93 -3.93 -37.32
N GLY A 668 -23.19 -3.98 -36.22
CA GLY A 668 -23.25 -5.05 -35.25
C GLY A 668 -23.06 -6.42 -35.93
N GLU A 669 -23.93 -7.36 -35.55
CA GLU A 669 -23.95 -8.72 -36.10
C GLU A 669 -24.98 -8.89 -37.23
N SER A 670 -25.58 -7.81 -37.75
CA SER A 670 -26.70 -7.91 -38.70
C SER A 670 -26.32 -8.44 -40.08
N THR A 671 -25.02 -8.51 -40.39
CA THR A 671 -24.48 -8.97 -41.67
C THR A 671 -23.25 -9.87 -41.46
N LEU A 672 -23.50 -11.09 -40.98
CA LEU A 672 -22.46 -12.11 -40.80
C LEU A 672 -21.99 -12.67 -42.14
N VAL A 673 -20.69 -12.92 -42.27
CA VAL A 673 -20.07 -13.54 -43.46
C VAL A 673 -19.93 -15.06 -43.31
N THR A 674 -20.03 -15.57 -42.08
CA THR A 674 -20.11 -17.01 -41.79
C THR A 674 -21.53 -17.39 -41.38
N ASN A 675 -21.92 -18.66 -41.59
CA ASN A 675 -23.20 -19.20 -41.13
C ASN A 675 -23.18 -19.46 -39.60
N CYS A 676 -23.00 -18.39 -38.83
CA CYS A 676 -22.79 -18.42 -37.40
C CYS A 676 -23.73 -17.44 -36.65
N PRO A 677 -25.06 -17.54 -36.79
CA PRO A 677 -26.01 -16.68 -36.07
C PRO A 677 -26.14 -17.06 -34.59
N ASN A 678 -26.91 -16.27 -33.84
CA ASN A 678 -27.16 -16.49 -32.41
C ASN A 678 -27.69 -17.91 -32.14
N GLY A 679 -27.11 -18.57 -31.13
CA GLY A 679 -27.49 -19.94 -30.75
C GLY A 679 -26.83 -21.05 -31.57
N VAL A 680 -26.07 -20.74 -32.62
CA VAL A 680 -25.28 -21.72 -33.38
C VAL A 680 -23.87 -21.85 -32.79
N ARG A 681 -23.42 -23.10 -32.56
CA ARG A 681 -22.07 -23.36 -32.07
C ARG A 681 -21.06 -23.22 -33.20
N CYS A 682 -20.13 -22.27 -33.07
CA CYS A 682 -19.11 -22.00 -34.08
C CYS A 682 -17.70 -22.04 -33.50
N THR A 683 -16.71 -22.17 -34.38
CA THR A 683 -15.30 -22.09 -33.99
C THR A 683 -14.87 -20.64 -33.78
N ALA A 684 -13.80 -20.44 -33.00
CA ALA A 684 -13.22 -19.13 -32.79
C ALA A 684 -12.81 -18.45 -34.11
N HIS A 685 -12.33 -19.23 -35.08
CA HIS A 685 -11.99 -18.75 -36.43
C HIS A 685 -13.24 -18.23 -37.18
N GLN A 686 -14.36 -18.97 -37.14
CA GLN A 686 -15.61 -18.52 -37.77
C GLN A 686 -16.14 -17.21 -37.17
N HIS A 687 -15.99 -17.04 -35.85
CA HIS A 687 -16.30 -15.77 -35.21
C HIS A 687 -15.31 -14.67 -35.62
N GLN A 688 -14.02 -14.97 -35.80
CA GLN A 688 -13.02 -13.98 -36.21
C GLN A 688 -13.34 -13.37 -37.58
N LEU A 689 -13.77 -14.18 -38.55
CA LEU A 689 -14.14 -13.72 -39.88
C LEU A 689 -15.26 -12.66 -39.85
N ASN A 690 -16.17 -12.72 -38.86
CA ASN A 690 -17.25 -11.76 -38.72
C ASN A 690 -16.82 -10.42 -38.09
N ARG A 691 -15.74 -10.40 -37.29
CA ARG A 691 -15.20 -9.20 -36.61
C ARG A 691 -14.30 -8.38 -37.53
N ARG A 692 -14.86 -7.87 -38.63
CA ARG A 692 -14.12 -7.17 -39.70
C ARG A 692 -14.61 -5.76 -40.00
N SER A 693 -13.81 -5.00 -40.76
CA SER A 693 -14.23 -3.77 -41.44
C SER A 693 -14.16 -3.90 -42.96
N GLU A 694 -15.09 -3.23 -43.66
CA GLU A 694 -15.20 -3.09 -45.11
C GLU A 694 -15.09 -1.60 -45.50
N PHE A 695 -14.57 -1.28 -46.69
CA PHE A 695 -14.24 0.09 -47.10
C PHE A 695 -14.92 0.44 -48.42
N ILE A 696 -16.16 0.90 -48.37
CA ILE A 696 -17.00 1.05 -49.56
C ILE A 696 -16.81 2.42 -50.20
N VAL A 697 -16.49 2.49 -51.50
CA VAL A 697 -16.39 3.76 -52.22
C VAL A 697 -17.81 4.34 -52.44
N VAL A 698 -18.09 5.52 -51.88
CA VAL A 698 -19.43 6.15 -51.93
C VAL A 698 -19.54 7.30 -52.92
N ARG A 699 -18.41 7.90 -53.31
CA ARG A 699 -18.37 8.92 -54.36
C ARG A 699 -17.04 8.88 -55.09
N ASN A 700 -17.13 8.97 -56.40
CA ASN A 700 -16.00 9.24 -57.29
C ASN A 700 -16.51 10.20 -58.38
N THR A 701 -16.18 11.50 -58.28
CA THR A 701 -16.71 12.52 -59.20
C THR A 701 -15.64 13.01 -60.16
N SER A 702 -15.67 12.48 -61.40
CA SER A 702 -15.11 13.14 -62.56
C SER A 702 -16.13 14.17 -63.09
N GLY A 703 -15.99 15.45 -62.68
CA GLY A 703 -16.54 16.65 -63.33
C GLY A 703 -18.07 16.86 -63.45
N SER A 704 -18.67 17.71 -62.59
CA SER A 704 -19.58 18.84 -62.96
C SER A 704 -20.29 19.52 -61.76
N ALA A 705 -20.09 20.85 -61.69
CA ALA A 705 -20.93 21.98 -61.21
C ALA A 705 -21.84 21.95 -59.94
N ILE A 706 -21.45 22.85 -59.00
CA ILE A 706 -22.16 23.78 -58.08
C ILE A 706 -23.71 23.79 -58.04
N VAL A 707 -24.28 23.69 -56.82
CA VAL A 707 -25.33 24.61 -56.30
C VAL A 707 -25.08 24.92 -54.81
N LYS A 708 -25.11 26.21 -54.48
CA LYS A 708 -24.86 26.83 -53.16
C LYS A 708 -26.06 26.69 -52.20
N SER A 709 -25.81 26.70 -50.90
CA SER A 709 -26.62 27.51 -49.97
C SER A 709 -25.78 28.03 -48.80
N SER A 710 -25.69 29.35 -48.74
CA SER A 710 -25.26 30.22 -47.64
C SER A 710 -26.10 29.91 -46.37
N THR A 711 -25.73 30.26 -45.13
CA THR A 711 -25.34 31.59 -44.64
C THR A 711 -24.82 31.50 -43.20
N VAL A 712 -24.00 32.49 -42.85
CA VAL A 712 -23.28 32.79 -41.60
C VAL A 712 -24.20 32.94 -40.38
N ILE A 713 -23.74 32.53 -39.18
CA ILE A 713 -24.30 32.96 -37.88
C ILE A 713 -23.23 33.74 -37.11
N ASP A 714 -23.61 34.97 -36.77
CA ASP A 714 -22.92 36.00 -35.97
C ASP A 714 -23.11 35.73 -34.45
N PRO A 715 -22.05 35.78 -33.63
CA PRO A 715 -22.10 35.43 -32.21
C PRO A 715 -22.46 36.64 -31.33
N ASP A 716 -23.73 37.04 -31.28
CA ASP A 716 -24.23 37.86 -30.15
C ASP A 716 -25.76 37.88 -30.07
N ARG A 717 -26.33 36.91 -29.34
CA ARG A 717 -27.71 36.99 -28.81
C ARG A 717 -27.94 35.94 -27.71
N LEU A 718 -27.25 36.10 -26.59
CA LEU A 718 -27.62 35.45 -25.32
C LEU A 718 -28.17 36.50 -24.35
N ARG A 719 -29.47 36.79 -24.47
CA ARG A 719 -30.28 37.27 -23.33
C ARG A 719 -31.79 37.13 -23.59
N SER A 720 -32.44 36.51 -22.61
CA SER A 720 -33.88 36.33 -22.41
C SER A 720 -34.57 35.24 -23.25
N THR A 721 -34.93 34.13 -22.59
CA THR A 721 -36.31 33.82 -22.19
C THR A 721 -36.34 32.44 -21.50
N LYS A 722 -37.16 32.32 -20.45
CA LYS A 722 -37.38 31.11 -19.64
C LYS A 722 -37.87 29.93 -20.49
N PRO A 723 -37.45 28.68 -20.22
CA PRO A 723 -38.23 27.51 -20.61
C PRO A 723 -39.34 27.23 -19.59
N ALA A 724 -40.51 26.93 -20.14
CA ALA A 724 -41.69 26.46 -19.44
C ALA A 724 -41.47 25.08 -18.77
N ALA A 725 -42.28 24.82 -17.74
CA ALA A 725 -42.30 23.57 -17.00
C ALA A 725 -42.67 22.36 -17.88
N LEU A 726 -41.94 21.27 -17.73
CA LEU A 726 -42.33 19.91 -18.13
C LEU A 726 -42.45 19.06 -16.87
N SER A 727 -43.65 18.51 -16.64
CA SER A 727 -44.01 17.60 -15.57
C SER A 727 -43.75 16.13 -15.96
N GLY A 728 -43.24 15.33 -15.00
CA GLY A 728 -43.18 13.85 -15.03
C GLY A 728 -41.97 13.29 -15.78
N THR A 729 -41.09 12.43 -15.23
CA THR A 729 -41.32 11.28 -14.33
C THR A 729 -40.03 10.99 -13.54
N PHE A 730 -40.16 10.76 -12.23
CA PHE A 730 -39.05 10.42 -11.33
C PHE A 730 -38.55 8.99 -11.63
N VAL A 731 -37.25 8.80 -11.86
CA VAL A 731 -36.66 7.46 -11.91
C VAL A 731 -36.41 7.00 -10.47
N ASN A 732 -37.39 6.32 -9.87
CA ASN A 732 -37.21 5.71 -8.55
C ASN A 732 -36.35 4.44 -8.68
N TYR A 733 -35.27 4.35 -7.89
CA TYR A 733 -34.58 3.09 -7.64
C TYR A 733 -35.51 2.20 -6.81
N ASP A 734 -35.80 1.00 -7.29
CA ASP A 734 -36.62 0.03 -6.56
C ASP A 734 -35.73 -0.75 -5.58
N PHE A 735 -35.83 -0.41 -4.30
CA PHE A 735 -35.12 -1.09 -3.21
C PHE A 735 -35.60 -2.52 -2.97
N SER A 736 -36.80 -2.87 -3.46
CA SER A 736 -37.46 -4.17 -3.26
C SER A 736 -37.26 -5.18 -4.41
N SER A 737 -36.62 -4.77 -5.51
CA SER A 737 -36.45 -5.62 -6.70
C SER A 737 -35.60 -6.88 -6.45
N GLU A 738 -36.12 -8.05 -6.86
CA GLU A 738 -35.42 -9.35 -6.80
C GLU A 738 -34.13 -9.38 -7.63
N ASN A 739 -34.02 -8.54 -8.67
CA ASN A 739 -32.81 -8.38 -9.47
C ASN A 739 -31.88 -7.32 -8.86
N LYS A 740 -31.06 -7.76 -7.90
CA LYS A 740 -30.09 -6.97 -7.13
C LYS A 740 -28.86 -6.56 -7.97
N LYS A 741 -29.05 -5.78 -9.04
CA LYS A 741 -27.91 -5.19 -9.77
C LYS A 741 -27.30 -4.06 -8.95
N VAL A 742 -25.97 -4.07 -8.86
CA VAL A 742 -25.21 -2.96 -8.29
C VAL A 742 -25.40 -1.73 -9.17
N VAL A 743 -25.81 -0.63 -8.56
CA VAL A 743 -25.83 0.70 -9.16
C VAL A 743 -25.04 1.66 -8.29
N TYR A 744 -24.63 2.79 -8.86
CA TYR A 744 -23.99 3.87 -8.11
C TYR A 744 -24.92 5.09 -8.09
N THR A 745 -24.98 5.77 -6.95
CA THR A 745 -25.76 6.99 -6.75
C THR A 745 -24.97 8.00 -5.94
N VAL A 746 -25.52 9.19 -5.70
CA VAL A 746 -24.92 10.20 -4.83
C VAL A 746 -25.87 10.50 -3.69
N GLN A 747 -25.47 10.19 -2.45
CA GLN A 747 -26.23 10.57 -1.27
C GLN A 747 -25.98 12.05 -0.95
N VAL A 748 -27.06 12.82 -0.81
CA VAL A 748 -27.00 14.26 -0.56
C VAL A 748 -27.47 14.65 0.84
N SER A 749 -28.18 13.76 1.56
CA SER A 749 -28.57 13.97 2.95
C SER A 749 -29.07 12.70 3.66
N ALA A 750 -29.13 12.73 4.99
CA ALA A 750 -29.79 11.75 5.84
C ALA A 750 -30.52 12.50 6.97
N LEU A 751 -31.84 12.35 7.08
CA LEU A 751 -32.68 13.11 8.01
C LEU A 751 -33.58 12.18 8.83
N ARG A 752 -33.75 12.47 10.13
CA ARG A 752 -34.68 11.75 11.03
C ARG A 752 -36.14 12.20 10.88
N SER A 753 -36.41 13.37 10.30
CA SER A 753 -37.76 13.85 10.02
C SER A 753 -38.00 13.99 8.52
N SER A 754 -39.26 13.79 8.09
CA SER A 754 -39.69 13.91 6.69
C SER A 754 -39.85 15.36 6.20
N ALA A 755 -39.47 16.35 7.02
CA ALA A 755 -39.54 17.76 6.65
C ALA A 755 -38.46 18.09 5.60
N GLN A 756 -38.80 17.93 4.32
CA GLN A 756 -37.94 18.26 3.19
C GLN A 756 -37.52 19.73 3.24
N SER A 757 -36.21 19.97 3.41
CA SER A 757 -35.62 21.30 3.24
C SER A 757 -35.94 21.82 1.83
N ARG A 758 -36.32 23.11 1.70
CA ARG A 758 -36.54 23.80 0.41
C ARG A 758 -35.35 23.68 -0.56
N LYS A 759 -34.17 23.30 -0.07
CA LYS A 759 -32.94 23.07 -0.84
C LYS A 759 -33.04 21.85 -1.77
N TYR A 760 -33.84 20.82 -1.44
CA TYR A 760 -33.96 19.59 -2.23
C TYR A 760 -34.87 19.74 -3.45
N ASN A 761 -35.80 20.70 -3.44
CA ASN A 761 -36.71 20.99 -4.56
C ASN A 761 -35.98 21.47 -5.84
N ARG A 762 -34.66 21.70 -5.76
CA ARG A 762 -33.79 22.10 -6.88
C ARG A 762 -33.17 20.91 -7.61
N LEU A 763 -33.35 19.67 -7.12
CA LEU A 763 -32.86 18.45 -7.74
C LEU A 763 -34.05 17.71 -8.37
N THR A 764 -33.97 17.46 -9.67
CA THR A 764 -35.06 16.84 -10.46
C THR A 764 -34.99 15.32 -10.47
N ASP A 765 -33.91 14.73 -9.96
CA ASP A 765 -33.55 13.31 -9.98
C ASP A 765 -33.35 12.74 -8.56
N LEU A 766 -34.09 13.28 -7.59
CA LEU A 766 -34.01 12.90 -6.17
C LEU A 766 -34.92 11.71 -5.85
N PHE A 767 -34.39 10.72 -5.13
CA PHE A 767 -35.14 9.61 -4.54
C PHE A 767 -34.69 9.36 -3.09
N ASN A 768 -35.44 8.60 -2.29
CA ASN A 768 -35.12 8.36 -0.89
C ASN A 768 -35.51 6.97 -0.40
N HIS A 769 -34.90 6.52 0.70
CA HIS A 769 -35.22 5.28 1.40
C HIS A 769 -34.99 5.43 2.91
N GLN A 770 -35.94 4.93 3.70
CA GLN A 770 -35.86 4.88 5.14
C GLN A 770 -35.23 3.56 5.56
N TYR A 771 -34.10 3.65 6.25
CA TYR A 771 -33.38 2.49 6.78
C TYR A 771 -33.79 2.24 8.24
N ASP A 772 -33.57 1.03 8.74
CA ASP A 772 -33.92 0.60 10.10
C ASP A 772 -33.23 1.41 11.22
N ASP A 773 -32.19 2.18 10.87
CA ASP A 773 -31.51 3.09 11.79
C ASP A 773 -32.29 4.39 12.08
N GLY A 774 -33.49 4.53 11.51
CA GLY A 774 -34.37 5.67 11.72
C GLY A 774 -34.02 6.90 10.89
N PHE A 775 -33.12 6.79 9.91
CA PHE A 775 -32.81 7.88 8.98
C PHE A 775 -33.42 7.64 7.59
N ASN A 776 -34.08 8.67 7.06
CA ASN A 776 -34.42 8.73 5.65
C ASN A 776 -33.25 9.33 4.87
N ARG A 777 -32.66 8.56 3.95
CA ARG A 777 -31.52 8.97 3.13
C ARG A 777 -31.98 9.42 1.76
N TYR A 778 -31.49 10.57 1.31
CA TYR A 778 -31.83 11.18 0.03
C TYR A 778 -30.68 11.02 -0.95
N PHE A 779 -30.99 10.55 -2.14
CA PHE A 779 -30.06 10.19 -3.21
C PHE A 779 -30.40 10.94 -4.50
N SER A 780 -29.40 11.19 -5.34
CA SER A 780 -29.54 11.89 -6.61
C SER A 780 -28.82 11.12 -7.71
N GLY A 781 -29.57 10.80 -8.77
CA GLY A 781 -29.08 10.10 -9.96
C GLY A 781 -28.77 8.61 -9.75
N ILE A 782 -28.91 7.81 -10.81
CA ILE A 782 -28.61 6.38 -10.82
C ILE A 782 -27.63 6.14 -11.98
N PHE A 783 -26.49 5.54 -11.69
CA PHE A 783 -25.37 5.41 -12.60
C PHE A 783 -24.90 3.96 -12.69
N ALA A 784 -24.44 3.56 -13.87
CA ALA A 784 -23.92 2.22 -14.08
C ALA A 784 -22.48 2.08 -13.53
N THR A 785 -21.75 3.20 -13.40
CA THR A 785 -20.36 3.20 -12.93
C THR A 785 -20.11 4.23 -11.81
N PRO A 786 -19.10 4.01 -10.94
CA PRO A 786 -18.72 5.00 -9.91
C PRO A 786 -18.25 6.32 -10.52
N THR A 787 -17.61 6.27 -11.70
CA THR A 787 -17.07 7.45 -12.39
C THR A 787 -18.18 8.41 -12.80
N GLU A 788 -19.28 7.91 -13.34
CA GLU A 788 -20.47 8.70 -13.67
C GLU A 788 -21.08 9.35 -12.42
N ALA A 789 -21.17 8.58 -11.32
CA ALA A 789 -21.64 9.09 -10.03
C ALA A 789 -20.73 10.17 -9.44
N ARG A 790 -19.39 10.02 -9.53
CA ARG A 790 -18.43 11.06 -9.10
C ARG A 790 -18.55 12.35 -9.91
N ASN A 791 -18.77 12.23 -11.22
CA ASN A 791 -18.99 13.39 -12.07
C ASN A 791 -20.30 14.11 -11.71
N HIS A 792 -21.34 13.36 -11.36
CA HIS A 792 -22.59 13.93 -10.84
C HIS A 792 -22.40 14.58 -9.46
N MET A 793 -21.68 13.94 -8.54
CA MET A 793 -21.35 14.47 -7.21
C MET A 793 -20.61 15.82 -7.31
N LYS A 794 -19.62 15.96 -8.20
CA LYS A 794 -18.91 17.23 -8.43
C LYS A 794 -19.88 18.35 -8.83
N ARG A 795 -20.87 18.06 -9.70
CA ARG A 795 -21.91 19.03 -10.10
C ARG A 795 -22.88 19.38 -8.97
N LEU A 796 -23.14 18.46 -8.04
CA LEU A 796 -23.97 18.72 -6.87
C LEU A 796 -23.25 19.60 -5.83
N ARG A 797 -21.96 19.36 -5.60
CA ARG A 797 -21.13 20.19 -4.71
C ARG A 797 -21.04 21.63 -5.19
N THR A 798 -20.86 21.87 -6.49
CA THR A 798 -20.89 23.25 -7.04
C THR A 798 -22.26 23.93 -6.92
N ARG A 799 -23.33 23.16 -6.65
CA ARG A 799 -24.69 23.66 -6.39
C ARG A 799 -25.01 23.77 -4.89
N GLY A 800 -24.01 23.64 -4.02
CA GLY A 800 -24.11 23.83 -2.57
C GLY A 800 -24.47 22.58 -1.78
N PHE A 801 -24.32 21.37 -2.35
CA PHE A 801 -24.44 20.11 -1.61
C PHE A 801 -23.06 19.61 -1.19
N ASP A 802 -22.38 20.36 -0.32
CA ASP A 802 -20.96 20.15 0.02
C ASP A 802 -20.69 18.77 0.65
N GLY A 803 -21.67 18.25 1.40
CA GLY A 803 -21.63 16.91 2.01
C GLY A 803 -22.05 15.76 1.10
N ALA A 804 -22.21 15.97 -0.21
CA ALA A 804 -22.61 14.90 -1.13
C ALA A 804 -21.46 13.91 -1.38
N PHE A 805 -21.75 12.60 -1.40
CA PHE A 805 -20.76 11.55 -1.68
C PHE A 805 -21.37 10.36 -2.44
N VAL A 806 -20.51 9.63 -3.17
CA VAL A 806 -20.92 8.47 -3.99
C VAL A 806 -21.19 7.26 -3.11
N VAL A 807 -22.23 6.50 -3.46
CA VAL A 807 -22.70 5.32 -2.74
C VAL A 807 -23.03 4.21 -3.74
N GLY A 808 -22.62 2.98 -3.45
CA GLY A 808 -23.11 1.79 -4.13
C GLY A 808 -24.42 1.30 -3.51
N LEU A 809 -25.39 0.93 -4.35
CA LEU A 809 -26.65 0.32 -3.93
C LEU A 809 -26.85 -1.04 -4.59
N GLN A 810 -27.25 -2.03 -3.79
CA GLN A 810 -27.67 -3.35 -4.24
C GLN A 810 -28.91 -3.80 -3.43
N GLY A 811 -30.09 -3.44 -3.91
CA GLY A 811 -31.32 -3.51 -3.09
C GLY A 811 -31.22 -2.52 -1.93
N GLU A 812 -31.49 -2.97 -0.71
CA GLU A 812 -31.32 -2.17 0.52
C GLU A 812 -29.86 -2.11 1.02
N ILE A 813 -28.95 -2.87 0.43
CA ILE A 813 -27.54 -2.88 0.85
C ILE A 813 -26.83 -1.65 0.27
N ARG A 814 -26.21 -0.90 1.16
CA ARG A 814 -25.46 0.34 0.89
C ARG A 814 -23.98 0.13 1.22
N PHE A 815 -23.08 0.35 0.26
CA PHE A 815 -21.63 0.16 0.44
C PHE A 815 -20.79 1.25 -0.24
#